data_AF-A0A2C4H2R2-F1
#
_entry.id   AF-A0A2C4H2R2-F1
#
_cell.length_a   1.000
_cell.length_b   1.000
_cell.length_c   1.000
_cell.angle_alpha   90.00
_cell.angle_beta   90.00
_cell.angle_gamma   90.00
#
_symmetry.space_group_name_H-M   'P 1'
#
loop_
_entity.id
_entity.type
_entity.pdbx_description
1 polymer ?
#
loop_
_entity_poly.entity_id
_entity_poly.type
_entity_poly.pdbx_seq_one_letter_code
_entity_poly.pdbx_strand_id
1 'polypeptide(L)'
;MKKLKLLTFKNIVEPLLNESVSFIYFPIEWLDIVEIHYKTFLLTSKLKRLNERLYDMFSDILFIQHNPYILNENTPWIVSKEPIRKEQLDYIFQSWYEVIHDWKPNKLIELPKYEWHYDLISNVTVLHDNEIYSKWVPALISHIFCEQPVQLENINEEDVYFSPLRSQNICEAMSEPIKDEKTQDYFAYVYRFECITRGGENIPLLNVSIGIRRFYQEYNHPDIPLLLRRKRSMILVSTPEFASNNKKLRFVKLKVQQATNGIKWIKIFRNLKDDFRIGGEVELEHIRQYPKDYMLGTNLRVLLPYNERIYKVQGTKIKPGIKVKEREYLFKGFQHKFSYFTLLPECKKVATNNENELFPLIAPKGLETITLEIWSEKISLEVEQALFESEIVLAQIGESLYVLNADSPVLLKIVRYNIEKVLQNPYKMQYCQKYKTNLVEDVMKAVYATAGECNDSTLALIAMKNCDGREKINPKQIVREGFARTNRISAFINLFIGQSVTRKTIINCILSLLEQKGFLKRSWNKINLPCTYVNLLIERISKFDFLPIISQIKGKEISYKLYGNTEWQTIDCLLLNVNKHNTFLPQPSKRNDMGIQFKQFVFETLKGILQRAKEQNEQVYFIIDAHLRKHWIKELQNKKIDIDTFPEIVPDVLKVPNLNIIRINKAFDTPKYGVIERDDVPDGTSLYTDQKGMYYSTGEYSLNDSETLQRYILEILPLGVKSVERNYIAKMIHYMCCNSSMMLEKDVHMPYSMHMAKVVKGYMTDIDAREFKEFDDELDVDIMKIEKKDSIILL
;
A
#
# COMPACT_ATOMS: atom_id res chain seq x y z
N MET A 1 -19.16 20.61 -16.42
CA MET A 1 -17.76 20.18 -16.69
C MET A 1 -17.35 19.20 -15.61
N LYS A 2 -16.90 17.99 -15.96
CA LYS A 2 -16.43 17.01 -14.95
C LYS A 2 -15.20 17.57 -14.24
N LYS A 3 -15.26 17.72 -12.91
CA LYS A 3 -14.17 18.19 -12.06
C LYS A 3 -13.77 17.11 -11.08
N LEU A 4 -12.56 17.20 -10.53
CA LEU A 4 -12.09 16.32 -9.46
C LEU A 4 -11.97 17.10 -8.16
N LYS A 5 -12.69 16.67 -7.14
CA LYS A 5 -12.62 17.24 -5.78
C LYS A 5 -11.57 16.49 -4.98
N LEU A 6 -10.46 17.14 -4.61
CA LEU A 6 -9.48 16.57 -3.68
C LEU A 6 -10.02 16.71 -2.25
N LEU A 7 -10.00 15.64 -1.46
CA LEU A 7 -10.46 15.61 -0.07
C LEU A 7 -9.34 16.06 0.88
N THR A 8 -8.79 17.24 0.61
CA THR A 8 -7.63 17.76 1.30
C THR A 8 -7.81 19.25 1.57
N PHE A 9 -7.43 19.69 2.77
CA PHE A 9 -7.62 21.05 3.25
C PHE A 9 -6.29 21.77 3.49
N LYS A 10 -6.27 23.09 3.27
CA LYS A 10 -5.20 24.02 3.63
C LYS A 10 -5.62 24.93 4.79
N ASN A 11 -4.67 25.72 5.30
CA ASN A 11 -4.83 26.63 6.44
C ASN A 11 -5.24 25.88 7.72
N ILE A 12 -4.58 24.75 7.97
CA ILE A 12 -4.99 23.83 9.04
C ILE A 12 -4.35 24.12 10.39
N VAL A 13 -3.26 24.89 10.42
CA VAL A 13 -2.47 25.13 11.66
C VAL A 13 -2.94 26.41 12.34
N GLU A 14 -2.99 27.52 11.61
CA GLU A 14 -3.32 28.84 12.16
C GLU A 14 -4.63 28.86 12.97
N PRO A 15 -5.75 28.27 12.51
CA PRO A 15 -6.97 28.22 13.30
C PRO A 15 -6.82 27.43 14.62
N LEU A 16 -5.96 26.41 14.62
CA LEU A 16 -5.72 25.57 15.79
C LEU A 16 -4.77 26.21 16.81
N LEU A 17 -4.06 27.28 16.46
CA LEU A 17 -3.17 27.97 17.43
C LEU A 17 -3.95 28.59 18.59
N ASN A 18 -5.24 28.89 18.39
CA ASN A 18 -6.13 29.44 19.40
C ASN A 18 -6.81 28.37 20.26
N GLU A 19 -6.51 27.09 20.03
CA GLU A 19 -7.02 26.01 20.88
C GLU A 19 -6.27 25.99 22.21
N SER A 20 -7.01 25.79 23.30
CA SER A 20 -6.44 25.52 24.62
C SER A 20 -5.88 24.11 24.69
N VAL A 21 -4.75 23.96 25.37
CA VAL A 21 -4.12 22.68 25.69
C VAL A 21 -3.63 22.67 27.14
N SER A 22 -3.50 21.46 27.66
CA SER A 22 -2.90 21.21 28.97
C SER A 22 -1.53 20.57 28.78
N PHE A 23 -0.57 20.92 29.63
CA PHE A 23 0.75 20.31 29.60
C PHE A 23 1.39 20.21 30.98
N ILE A 24 2.36 19.32 31.10
CA ILE A 24 3.24 19.20 32.27
C ILE A 24 4.70 19.29 31.84
N TYR A 25 5.55 19.78 32.74
CA TYR A 25 6.99 19.78 32.56
C TYR A 25 7.62 18.44 32.97
N PHE A 26 8.85 18.20 32.51
CA PHE A 26 9.61 17.02 32.92
C PHE A 26 9.97 17.13 34.41
N PRO A 27 9.82 16.05 35.21
CA PRO A 27 10.17 16.07 36.62
C PRO A 27 11.63 16.44 36.86
N ILE A 28 11.86 17.45 37.70
CA ILE A 28 13.21 17.95 38.02
C ILE A 28 14.03 16.84 38.68
N GLU A 29 13.40 15.99 39.50
CA GLU A 29 14.06 14.89 40.20
C GLU A 29 14.61 13.82 39.25
N TRP A 30 14.16 13.80 37.98
CA TRP A 30 14.59 12.84 36.98
C TRP A 30 15.69 13.37 36.05
N LEU A 31 15.99 14.68 36.08
CA LEU A 31 17.00 15.30 35.21
C LEU A 31 18.39 14.68 35.41
N ASP A 32 18.83 14.55 36.67
CA ASP A 32 20.13 13.96 37.01
C ASP A 32 20.29 12.52 36.47
N ILE A 33 19.19 11.76 36.45
CA ILE A 33 19.16 10.36 36.02
C ILE A 33 19.32 10.24 34.51
N VAL A 34 18.69 11.17 33.78
CA VAL A 34 18.79 11.27 32.33
C VAL A 34 20.18 11.72 31.90
N GLU A 35 20.83 12.61 32.66
CA GLU A 35 22.21 13.07 32.40
C GLU A 35 23.27 11.99 32.62
N ILE A 36 23.06 11.09 33.60
CA ILE A 36 23.98 9.97 33.90
C ILE A 36 24.02 8.92 32.78
N HIS A 37 23.07 8.92 31.85
CA HIS A 37 23.05 7.96 30.75
C HIS A 37 24.19 8.18 29.73
N TYR A 38 25.28 7.41 29.88
CA TYR A 38 26.49 7.41 29.02
C TYR A 38 26.21 7.22 27.50
N LYS A 39 25.00 6.81 27.11
CA LYS A 39 24.58 6.61 25.71
C LYS A 39 23.26 7.31 25.41
N THR A 40 23.24 8.64 25.48
CA THR A 40 22.04 9.49 25.25
C THR A 40 21.30 9.17 23.94
N PHE A 41 22.01 8.79 22.87
CA PHE A 41 21.39 8.34 21.62
C PHE A 41 20.54 7.06 21.78
N LEU A 42 21.04 6.10 22.57
CA LEU A 42 20.32 4.85 22.84
C LEU A 42 19.06 5.12 23.65
N LEU A 43 19.16 5.99 24.67
CA LEU A 43 18.03 6.42 25.49
C LEU A 43 16.97 7.14 24.63
N THR A 44 17.38 8.11 23.81
CA THR A 44 16.49 8.82 22.88
C THR A 44 15.75 7.84 21.96
N SER A 45 16.44 6.82 21.44
CA SER A 45 15.80 5.79 20.60
C SER A 45 14.82 4.90 21.36
N LYS A 46 15.08 4.59 22.65
CA LYS A 46 14.16 3.82 23.49
C LYS A 46 12.92 4.64 23.84
N LEU A 47 13.10 5.87 24.29
CA LEU A 47 12.03 6.81 24.62
C LEU A 47 11.15 7.12 23.40
N LYS A 48 11.75 7.28 22.22
CA LYS A 48 10.98 7.43 20.98
C LYS A 48 10.02 6.25 20.74
N ARG A 49 10.51 5.01 20.91
CA ARG A 49 9.68 3.79 20.76
C ARG A 49 8.61 3.68 21.85
N LEU A 50 8.93 4.12 23.06
CA LEU A 50 7.95 4.20 24.13
C LEU A 50 6.86 5.21 23.78
N ASN A 51 7.20 6.41 23.32
CA ASN A 51 6.21 7.40 22.92
C ASN A 51 5.33 6.93 21.77
N GLU A 52 5.90 6.29 20.74
CA GLU A 52 5.12 5.64 19.67
C GLU A 52 4.08 4.67 20.24
N ARG A 53 4.43 3.91 21.28
CA ARG A 53 3.51 3.02 22.00
C ARG A 53 2.47 3.80 22.81
N LEU A 54 2.86 4.84 23.53
CA LEU A 54 1.96 5.66 24.35
C LEU A 54 0.94 6.40 23.50
N TYR A 55 1.31 6.88 22.32
CA TYR A 55 0.37 7.47 21.36
C TYR A 55 -0.67 6.48 20.85
N ASP A 56 -0.28 5.21 20.62
CA ASP A 56 -1.22 4.15 20.24
C ASP A 56 -2.20 3.81 21.39
N MET A 57 -1.80 4.09 22.65
CA MET A 57 -2.57 3.82 23.86
C MET A 57 -3.52 4.96 24.25
N PHE A 58 -3.05 6.19 24.16
CA PHE A 58 -3.71 7.37 24.70
C PHE A 58 -3.89 8.40 23.58
N SER A 59 -5.05 8.35 22.94
CA SER A 59 -5.38 9.24 21.81
C SER A 59 -5.52 10.71 22.21
N ASP A 60 -5.72 11.01 23.51
CA ASP A 60 -5.78 12.38 24.04
C ASP A 60 -4.41 13.08 24.07
N ILE A 61 -3.31 12.32 23.98
CA ILE A 61 -1.97 12.88 23.97
C ILE A 61 -1.67 13.44 22.59
N LEU A 62 -1.37 14.74 22.55
CA LEU A 62 -1.00 15.46 21.33
C LEU A 62 0.50 15.30 21.05
N PHE A 63 1.32 15.46 22.09
CA PHE A 63 2.78 15.44 21.99
C PHE A 63 3.45 14.98 23.29
N ILE A 64 4.56 14.26 23.16
CA ILE A 64 5.48 13.87 24.22
C ILE A 64 6.91 14.14 23.75
N GLN A 65 7.62 15.02 24.43
CA GLN A 65 9.04 15.26 24.23
C GLN A 65 9.83 14.01 24.66
N HIS A 66 10.74 13.53 23.80
CA HIS A 66 11.57 12.34 24.07
C HIS A 66 13.06 12.60 23.96
N ASN A 67 13.46 13.80 23.56
CA ASN A 67 14.87 14.14 23.45
C ASN A 67 15.40 14.59 24.83
N PRO A 68 16.28 13.80 25.47
CA PRO A 68 16.91 14.15 26.74
C PRO A 68 17.50 15.57 26.77
N TYR A 69 18.12 16.01 25.67
CA TYR A 69 18.77 17.32 25.61
C TYR A 69 17.79 18.50 25.69
N ILE A 70 16.54 18.30 25.25
CA ILE A 70 15.52 19.35 25.23
C ILE A 70 14.71 19.36 26.55
N LEU A 71 14.63 18.21 27.24
CA LEU A 71 13.91 18.11 28.52
C LEU A 71 14.52 19.01 29.61
N ASN A 72 15.82 19.32 29.51
CA ASN A 72 16.53 20.17 30.46
C ASN A 72 16.29 21.68 30.23
N GLU A 73 15.57 22.08 29.17
CA GLU A 73 15.38 23.48 28.76
C GLU A 73 14.03 24.08 29.22
N ASN A 74 13.41 23.55 30.28
CA ASN A 74 12.06 23.95 30.73
C ASN A 74 11.02 23.91 29.61
N THR A 75 11.08 22.90 28.74
CA THR A 75 10.11 22.71 27.67
C THR A 75 8.98 21.79 28.12
N PRO A 76 7.74 22.01 27.63
CA PRO A 76 6.63 21.10 27.92
C PRO A 76 6.97 19.66 27.53
N TRP A 77 6.79 18.74 28.48
CA TRP A 77 7.12 17.33 28.29
C TRP A 77 5.95 16.58 27.66
N ILE A 78 4.79 16.57 28.31
CA ILE A 78 3.56 15.93 27.81
C ILE A 78 2.54 17.03 27.56
N VAL A 79 1.96 17.02 26.36
CA VAL A 79 0.92 17.97 25.93
C VAL A 79 -0.30 17.16 25.49
N SER A 80 -1.47 17.52 26.00
CA SER A 80 -2.77 16.91 25.71
C SER A 80 -3.85 17.99 25.56
N LYS A 81 -4.99 17.65 24.95
CA LYS A 81 -6.11 18.60 24.85
C LYS A 81 -6.69 18.93 26.24
N GLU A 82 -6.88 17.88 27.05
CA GLU A 82 -7.32 18.00 28.44
C GLU A 82 -6.31 17.30 29.37
N PRO A 83 -6.29 17.61 30.67
CA PRO A 83 -5.46 16.88 31.64
C PRO A 83 -5.73 15.38 31.57
N ILE A 84 -4.66 14.60 31.42
CA ILE A 84 -4.72 13.15 31.39
C ILE A 84 -5.10 12.64 32.78
N ARG A 85 -5.94 11.59 32.86
CA ARG A 85 -6.33 10.99 34.14
C ARG A 85 -5.12 10.48 34.91
N LYS A 86 -5.17 10.57 36.24
CA LYS A 86 -4.05 10.22 37.12
C LYS A 86 -3.53 8.81 36.86
N GLU A 87 -4.41 7.84 36.67
CA GLU A 87 -4.03 6.44 36.45
C GLU A 87 -3.24 6.25 35.14
N GLN A 88 -3.60 7.00 34.10
CA GLN A 88 -2.90 6.99 32.81
C GLN A 88 -1.54 7.69 32.95
N LEU A 89 -1.49 8.80 33.69
CA LEU A 89 -0.26 9.54 33.95
C LEU A 89 0.74 8.74 34.80
N ASP A 90 0.27 8.07 35.85
CA ASP A 90 1.06 7.19 36.71
C ASP A 90 1.70 6.05 35.88
N TYR A 91 0.95 5.49 34.92
CA TYR A 91 1.48 4.51 33.98
C TYR A 91 2.56 5.08 33.05
N ILE A 92 2.33 6.29 32.51
CA ILE A 92 3.32 6.97 31.68
C ILE A 92 4.62 7.19 32.47
N PHE A 93 4.50 7.66 33.71
CA PHE A 93 5.64 7.86 34.60
C PHE A 93 6.37 6.55 34.87
N GLN A 94 5.68 5.49 35.29
CA GLN A 94 6.31 4.18 35.51
C GLN A 94 7.03 3.68 34.26
N SER A 95 6.38 3.77 33.09
CA SER A 95 6.96 3.31 31.82
C SER A 95 8.21 4.08 31.42
N TRP A 96 8.20 5.39 31.63
CA TRP A 96 9.36 6.24 31.39
C TRP A 96 10.49 5.96 32.38
N TYR A 97 10.14 5.82 33.66
CA TYR A 97 11.08 5.49 34.73
C TYR A 97 11.81 4.17 34.44
N GLU A 98 11.10 3.11 34.02
CA GLU A 98 11.70 1.83 33.63
C GLU A 98 12.70 1.95 32.48
N VAL A 99 12.40 2.78 31.48
CA VAL A 99 13.30 2.98 30.33
C VAL A 99 14.54 3.78 30.73
N ILE A 100 14.38 4.78 31.60
CA ILE A 100 15.47 5.59 32.14
C ILE A 100 16.32 4.79 33.14
N HIS A 101 15.77 3.81 33.86
CA HIS A 101 16.46 3.05 34.92
C HIS A 101 16.85 1.62 34.51
N ASP A 102 17.14 1.38 33.23
CA ASP A 102 17.41 0.08 32.58
C ASP A 102 18.44 -0.86 33.30
N TRP A 103 19.03 -0.46 34.44
CA TRP A 103 20.07 -1.15 35.23
C TRP A 103 19.81 -1.30 36.76
N LYS A 104 18.72 -0.78 37.37
CA LYS A 104 18.44 -0.83 38.84
C LYS A 104 16.92 -0.80 39.15
N PRO A 105 16.44 -1.24 40.35
CA PRO A 105 15.13 -1.89 40.48
C PRO A 105 13.95 -1.10 39.91
N ASN A 106 13.15 -1.82 39.11
CA ASN A 106 12.21 -1.30 38.11
C ASN A 106 10.84 -0.93 38.67
N LYS A 107 10.77 -0.30 39.84
CA LYS A 107 9.51 0.18 40.42
C LYS A 107 9.68 1.60 40.94
N LEU A 108 8.83 2.50 40.43
CA LEU A 108 8.70 3.85 40.95
C LEU A 108 8.15 3.75 42.38
N ILE A 109 8.98 4.10 43.37
CA ILE A 109 8.62 4.01 44.80
C ILE A 109 7.74 5.20 45.19
N GLU A 110 8.05 6.38 44.65
CA GLU A 110 7.29 7.62 44.84
C GLU A 110 7.05 8.29 43.48
N LEU A 111 5.82 8.77 43.26
CA LEU A 111 5.48 9.51 42.04
C LEU A 111 6.19 10.87 42.05
N PRO A 112 6.73 11.33 40.90
CA PRO A 112 7.30 12.66 40.80
C PRO A 112 6.24 13.72 41.07
N LYS A 113 6.68 14.89 41.56
CA LYS A 113 5.79 16.05 41.66
C LYS A 113 5.52 16.60 40.27
N TYR A 114 4.26 16.91 39.99
CA TYR A 114 3.84 17.50 38.72
C TYR A 114 2.70 18.49 38.94
N GLU A 115 2.58 19.46 38.04
CA GLU A 115 1.48 20.40 37.98
C GLU A 115 1.01 20.52 36.52
N TRP A 116 -0.31 20.57 36.32
CA TRP A 116 -0.89 20.84 35.02
C TRP A 116 -0.90 22.35 34.76
N HIS A 117 -0.28 22.75 33.66
CA HIS A 117 -0.35 24.09 33.13
C HIS A 117 -1.32 24.12 31.95
N TYR A 118 -1.89 25.29 31.70
CA TYR A 118 -2.89 25.51 30.67
C TYR A 118 -2.49 26.73 29.86
N ASP A 119 -2.48 26.59 28.54
CA ASP A 119 -2.18 27.71 27.66
C ASP A 119 -2.77 27.48 26.26
N LEU A 120 -2.71 28.49 25.41
CA LEU A 120 -3.01 28.38 23.99
C LEU A 120 -1.86 27.72 23.26
N ILE A 121 -2.17 26.96 22.20
CA ILE A 121 -1.13 26.36 21.33
C ILE A 121 -0.18 27.43 20.78
N SER A 122 -0.64 28.66 20.54
CA SER A 122 0.20 29.80 20.14
C SER A 122 1.36 30.09 21.10
N ASN A 123 1.24 29.73 22.38
CA ASN A 123 2.25 29.98 23.40
C ASN A 123 3.12 28.74 23.70
N VAL A 124 2.68 27.57 23.25
CA VAL A 124 3.38 26.29 23.40
C VAL A 124 4.30 26.04 22.20
N THR A 125 5.45 26.73 22.18
CA THR A 125 6.40 26.78 21.04
C THR A 125 6.94 25.41 20.60
N VAL A 126 6.99 24.42 21.50
CA VAL A 126 7.42 23.04 21.16
C VAL A 126 6.51 22.38 20.11
N LEU A 127 5.28 22.88 19.91
CA LEU A 127 4.36 22.38 18.90
C LEU A 127 4.54 23.04 17.52
N HIS A 128 5.36 24.09 17.41
CA HIS A 128 5.44 24.94 16.20
C HIS A 128 6.39 24.42 15.12
N ASP A 129 7.15 23.34 15.40
CA ASP A 129 7.98 22.70 14.40
C ASP A 129 7.11 22.00 13.33
N ASN A 130 7.41 22.29 12.06
CA ASN A 130 6.80 21.64 10.90
C ASN A 130 6.90 20.10 10.95
N GLU A 131 7.98 19.55 11.52
CA GLU A 131 8.12 18.09 11.66
C GLU A 131 7.12 17.52 12.69
N ILE A 132 6.69 18.35 13.65
CA ILE A 132 5.81 17.99 14.76
C ILE A 132 4.32 18.15 14.38
N TYR A 133 3.98 19.00 13.41
CA TYR A 133 2.60 19.13 12.87
C TYR A 133 2.00 17.78 12.45
N SER A 134 2.82 16.90 11.87
CA SER A 134 2.42 15.55 11.47
C SER A 134 1.90 14.67 12.62
N LYS A 135 2.19 15.03 13.87
CA LYS A 135 1.84 14.27 15.07
C LYS A 135 0.64 14.84 15.81
N TRP A 136 0.60 16.16 16.03
CA TRP A 136 -0.43 16.75 16.90
C TRP A 136 -1.63 17.29 16.13
N VAL A 137 -1.46 17.81 14.91
CA VAL A 137 -2.58 18.40 14.15
C VAL A 137 -3.68 17.36 13.88
N PRO A 138 -3.38 16.15 13.36
CA PRO A 138 -4.41 15.12 13.18
C PRO A 138 -5.00 14.61 14.48
N ALA A 139 -4.20 14.59 15.57
CA ALA A 139 -4.65 14.13 16.88
C ALA A 139 -5.66 15.10 17.49
N LEU A 140 -5.36 16.40 17.45
CA LEU A 140 -6.23 17.46 17.93
C LEU A 140 -7.54 17.51 17.12
N ILE A 141 -7.45 17.43 15.79
CA ILE A 141 -8.62 17.38 14.91
C ILE A 141 -9.50 16.17 15.23
N SER A 142 -8.90 14.99 15.44
CA SER A 142 -9.65 13.79 15.82
C SER A 142 -10.38 13.99 17.16
N HIS A 143 -9.71 14.60 18.15
CA HIS A 143 -10.31 14.89 19.45
C HIS A 143 -11.50 15.87 19.33
N ILE A 144 -11.29 17.04 18.72
CA ILE A 144 -12.33 18.06 18.45
C ILE A 144 -13.49 17.44 17.67
N PHE A 145 -13.20 16.61 16.66
CA PHE A 145 -14.23 15.93 15.89
C PHE A 145 -15.09 14.99 16.76
N CYS A 146 -14.52 14.32 17.77
CA CYS A 146 -15.24 13.39 18.64
C CYS A 146 -16.02 14.06 19.78
N GLU A 147 -15.80 15.35 20.07
CA GLU A 147 -16.47 16.06 21.18
C GLU A 147 -18.01 16.08 21.03
N GLN A 148 -18.50 16.31 19.81
CA GLN A 148 -19.92 16.38 19.49
C GLN A 148 -20.31 15.26 18.52
N PRO A 149 -21.52 14.68 18.65
CA PRO A 149 -22.01 13.70 17.70
C PRO A 149 -22.19 14.31 16.30
N VAL A 150 -22.22 13.44 15.29
CA VAL A 150 -22.57 13.81 13.92
C VAL A 150 -24.00 13.36 13.67
N GLN A 151 -24.87 14.30 13.31
CA GLN A 151 -26.21 13.98 12.82
C GLN A 151 -26.13 13.44 11.40
N LEU A 152 -26.75 12.29 11.14
CA LEU A 152 -26.81 11.66 9.83
C LEU A 152 -28.23 11.76 9.23
N GLU A 153 -28.59 12.95 8.75
CA GLU A 153 -29.86 13.17 8.03
C GLU A 153 -30.00 12.17 6.87
N ASN A 154 -31.12 11.44 6.84
CA ASN A 154 -31.51 10.43 5.84
C ASN A 154 -30.88 9.02 5.94
N ILE A 155 -30.06 8.71 6.95
CA ILE A 155 -29.51 7.35 7.13
C ILE A 155 -29.95 6.72 8.45
N ASN A 156 -29.81 7.46 9.54
CA ASN A 156 -30.34 7.14 10.88
C ASN A 156 -30.74 8.49 11.49
N GLU A 157 -31.96 8.66 11.99
CA GLU A 157 -32.38 9.89 12.70
C GLU A 157 -31.69 10.05 14.08
N GLU A 158 -30.56 9.37 14.31
CA GLU A 158 -29.84 9.28 15.57
C GLU A 158 -28.46 9.97 15.50
N ASP A 159 -28.09 10.59 16.62
CA ASP A 159 -26.77 11.16 16.85
C ASP A 159 -25.68 10.07 16.85
N VAL A 160 -24.75 10.12 15.89
CA VAL A 160 -23.63 9.17 15.83
C VAL A 160 -22.44 9.70 16.61
N TYR A 161 -22.05 8.97 17.64
CA TYR A 161 -20.87 9.26 18.46
C TYR A 161 -19.62 8.61 17.88
N PHE A 162 -18.51 9.36 17.93
CA PHE A 162 -17.20 8.91 17.49
C PHE A 162 -16.21 8.90 18.65
N SER A 163 -15.25 7.98 18.57
CA SER A 163 -14.14 7.84 19.50
C SER A 163 -12.80 7.96 18.77
N PRO A 164 -11.83 8.70 19.34
CA PRO A 164 -10.55 8.91 18.71
C PRO A 164 -9.66 7.66 18.84
N LEU A 165 -9.11 7.23 17.72
CA LEU A 165 -8.12 6.15 17.63
C LEU A 165 -6.83 6.72 17.06
N ARG A 166 -5.69 6.15 17.47
CA ARG A 166 -4.39 6.56 16.96
C ARG A 166 -3.53 5.34 16.65
N SER A 167 -2.83 5.42 15.52
CA SER A 167 -1.77 4.49 15.18
C SER A 167 -0.59 5.28 14.60
N GLN A 168 0.44 5.49 15.40
CA GLN A 168 1.59 6.35 15.08
C GLN A 168 1.13 7.78 14.73
N ASN A 169 1.29 8.19 13.47
CA ASN A 169 0.91 9.51 12.95
C ASN A 169 -0.45 9.50 12.22
N ILE A 170 -1.13 8.36 12.18
CA ILE A 170 -2.47 8.23 11.60
C ILE A 170 -3.47 8.33 12.74
N CYS A 171 -4.31 9.36 12.70
CA CYS A 171 -5.38 9.57 13.66
C CYS A 171 -6.72 9.26 13.00
N GLU A 172 -7.58 8.54 13.70
CA GLU A 172 -8.90 8.16 13.21
C GLU A 172 -9.96 8.59 14.22
N ALA A 173 -11.17 8.84 13.73
CA ALA A 173 -12.38 8.92 14.54
C ALA A 173 -13.30 7.81 14.06
N MET A 174 -13.59 6.83 14.92
CA MET A 174 -14.41 5.67 14.61
C MET A 174 -15.74 5.76 15.37
N SER A 175 -16.86 5.54 14.68
CA SER A 175 -18.16 5.46 15.33
C SER A 175 -18.30 4.22 16.20
N GLU A 176 -19.29 4.19 17.08
CA GLU A 176 -19.73 2.90 17.63
C GLU A 176 -20.23 1.96 16.49
N PRO A 177 -20.19 0.63 16.68
CA PRO A 177 -20.74 -0.31 15.71
C PRO A 177 -22.24 -0.07 15.49
N ILE A 178 -22.59 0.20 14.24
CA ILE A 178 -23.95 0.39 13.72
C ILE A 178 -24.37 -0.91 13.04
N LYS A 179 -25.62 -1.30 13.28
CA LYS A 179 -26.23 -2.47 12.64
C LYS A 179 -26.88 -2.06 11.32
N ASP A 180 -26.45 -2.65 10.21
CA ASP A 180 -27.10 -2.50 8.91
C ASP A 180 -28.47 -3.19 8.92
N GLU A 181 -29.54 -2.46 8.66
CA GLU A 181 -30.89 -3.00 8.72
C GLU A 181 -31.14 -4.10 7.69
N LYS A 182 -30.51 -4.03 6.50
CA LYS A 182 -30.75 -4.96 5.40
C LYS A 182 -29.95 -6.24 5.54
N THR A 183 -28.66 -6.14 5.88
CA THR A 183 -27.79 -7.31 5.99
C THR A 183 -27.72 -7.87 7.41
N GLN A 184 -28.18 -7.10 8.40
CA GLN A 184 -28.04 -7.37 9.84
C GLN A 184 -26.57 -7.39 10.32
N ASP A 185 -25.62 -6.96 9.46
CA ASP A 185 -24.21 -6.89 9.78
C ASP A 185 -23.83 -5.64 10.57
N TYR A 186 -22.73 -5.70 11.32
CA TYR A 186 -22.21 -4.55 12.05
C TYR A 186 -21.01 -3.89 11.35
N PHE A 187 -21.04 -2.56 11.27
CA PHE A 187 -19.98 -1.73 10.74
C PHE A 187 -19.81 -0.45 11.56
N ALA A 188 -18.69 0.26 11.40
CA ALA A 188 -18.47 1.58 11.98
C ALA A 188 -18.04 2.56 10.88
N TYR A 189 -18.52 3.80 10.92
CA TYR A 189 -17.95 4.88 10.12
C TYR A 189 -16.58 5.25 10.67
N VAL A 190 -15.65 5.53 9.76
CA VAL A 190 -14.30 5.95 10.14
C VAL A 190 -13.87 7.16 9.33
N TYR A 191 -13.49 8.22 10.03
CA TYR A 191 -12.69 9.30 9.49
C TYR A 191 -11.24 9.04 9.81
N ARG A 192 -10.36 9.22 8.83
CA ARG A 192 -8.91 9.18 9.01
C ARG A 192 -8.32 10.52 8.62
N PHE A 193 -7.51 11.05 9.52
CA PHE A 193 -6.86 12.35 9.44
C PHE A 193 -5.36 12.15 9.32
N GLU A 194 -4.77 12.71 8.28
CA GLU A 194 -3.33 12.68 8.05
C GLU A 194 -2.85 14.07 7.66
N CYS A 195 -1.84 14.57 8.37
CA CYS A 195 -1.17 15.80 8.00
C CYS A 195 -0.07 15.47 6.99
N ILE A 196 -0.27 15.92 5.75
CA ILE A 196 0.57 15.64 4.59
C ILE A 196 1.22 16.92 4.08
N THR A 197 2.21 16.78 3.21
CA THR A 197 2.78 17.85 2.38
C THR A 197 2.81 17.35 0.94
N ARG A 198 2.78 18.25 -0.05
CA ARG A 198 2.83 17.88 -1.47
C ARG A 198 4.11 18.36 -2.13
N GLY A 199 4.51 17.76 -3.25
CA GLY A 199 5.62 18.28 -4.04
C GLY A 199 5.28 19.66 -4.62
N GLY A 200 6.20 20.62 -4.60
CA GLY A 200 5.93 21.97 -5.10
C GLY A 200 5.14 22.87 -4.14
N GLU A 201 4.67 22.34 -3.00
CA GLU A 201 3.94 23.11 -2.00
C GLU A 201 4.31 22.63 -0.58
N ASN A 202 5.24 23.35 0.07
CA ASN A 202 5.76 23.00 1.40
C ASN A 202 4.88 23.58 2.52
N ILE A 203 3.58 23.34 2.45
CA ILE A 203 2.61 23.73 3.50
C ILE A 203 1.97 22.48 4.11
N PRO A 204 1.65 22.49 5.41
CA PRO A 204 0.89 21.41 6.04
C PRO A 204 -0.54 21.39 5.48
N LEU A 205 -0.98 20.21 5.07
CA LEU A 205 -2.30 19.95 4.51
C LEU A 205 -2.95 18.79 5.24
N LEU A 206 -4.27 18.84 5.40
CA LEU A 206 -5.02 17.77 6.06
C LEU A 206 -5.69 16.92 5.01
N ASN A 207 -5.23 15.69 4.85
CA ASN A 207 -5.92 14.69 4.06
C ASN A 207 -7.00 14.02 4.91
N VAL A 208 -8.23 13.94 4.40
CA VAL A 208 -9.36 13.33 5.10
C VAL A 208 -9.85 12.13 4.29
N SER A 209 -9.68 10.93 4.84
CA SER A 209 -10.25 9.70 4.26
C SER A 209 -11.48 9.29 5.06
N ILE A 210 -12.53 8.87 4.35
CA ILE A 210 -13.80 8.44 4.97
C ILE A 210 -14.16 7.10 4.38
N GLY A 211 -14.50 6.16 5.24
CA GLY A 211 -15.00 4.85 4.85
C GLY A 211 -15.70 4.15 5.99
N ILE A 212 -15.80 2.83 5.87
CA ILE A 212 -16.41 1.99 6.89
C ILE A 212 -15.50 0.84 7.27
N ARG A 213 -15.59 0.42 8.53
CA ARG A 213 -14.87 -0.72 9.10
C ARG A 213 -15.90 -1.75 9.54
N ARG A 214 -15.79 -2.98 9.06
CA ARG A 214 -16.71 -4.08 9.40
C ARG A 214 -16.10 -5.01 10.43
N PHE A 215 -16.91 -5.84 11.07
CA PHE A 215 -16.47 -6.72 12.14
C PHE A 215 -16.89 -8.17 11.91
N TYR A 216 -16.06 -9.12 12.38
CA TYR A 216 -16.46 -10.52 12.46
C TYR A 216 -17.59 -10.71 13.48
N GLN A 217 -18.62 -11.46 13.09
CA GLN A 217 -19.80 -11.71 13.93
C GLN A 217 -20.03 -13.19 14.24
N GLU A 218 -19.63 -14.09 13.36
CA GLU A 218 -19.88 -15.53 13.53
C GLU A 218 -18.61 -16.34 13.26
N TYR A 219 -18.45 -17.44 14.00
CA TYR A 219 -17.41 -18.44 13.77
C TYR A 219 -17.92 -19.51 12.79
N ASN A 220 -18.13 -19.16 11.53
CA ASN A 220 -18.76 -20.08 10.57
C ASN A 220 -17.76 -20.70 9.58
N HIS A 221 -16.99 -21.71 10.01
CA HIS A 221 -16.91 -23.02 9.33
C HIS A 221 -15.99 -24.00 10.09
N PRO A 222 -16.35 -25.29 10.24
CA PRO A 222 -15.44 -26.34 10.73
C PRO A 222 -14.25 -26.57 9.77
N ASP A 223 -14.48 -26.42 8.46
CA ASP A 223 -13.45 -26.45 7.40
C ASP A 223 -12.83 -25.08 7.09
N ILE A 224 -12.94 -24.15 8.04
CA ILE A 224 -12.12 -22.94 8.14
C ILE A 224 -11.01 -23.22 9.17
N PRO A 225 -10.02 -24.10 8.92
CA PRO A 225 -8.69 -23.86 9.43
C PRO A 225 -8.11 -22.65 8.66
N LEU A 226 -8.80 -21.49 8.72
CA LEU A 226 -8.36 -20.25 8.09
C LEU A 226 -7.04 -19.87 8.73
N LEU A 227 -5.97 -20.04 7.96
CA LEU A 227 -5.07 -18.98 7.45
C LEU A 227 -4.50 -17.96 8.46
N LEU A 228 -4.74 -18.14 9.75
CA LEU A 228 -4.12 -17.40 10.84
C LEU A 228 -2.66 -17.84 11.01
N ARG A 229 -2.19 -18.92 10.35
CA ARG A 229 -0.84 -19.47 10.54
C ARG A 229 0.19 -18.50 10.04
N ARG A 230 0.57 -17.59 10.95
CA ARG A 230 1.62 -16.56 10.91
C ARG A 230 1.21 -15.14 10.47
N LYS A 231 -0.09 -14.82 10.34
CA LYS A 231 -0.54 -13.43 10.09
C LYS A 231 -0.83 -12.68 11.41
N ARG A 232 -0.55 -11.37 11.43
CA ARG A 232 -0.89 -10.47 12.54
C ARG A 232 -2.29 -9.89 12.28
N SER A 233 -3.12 -9.81 13.30
CA SER A 233 -4.45 -9.18 13.20
C SER A 233 -4.58 -8.03 14.19
N MET A 234 -5.47 -7.10 13.87
CA MET A 234 -5.88 -6.00 14.74
C MET A 234 -7.07 -6.44 15.58
N ILE A 235 -7.11 -6.01 16.83
CA ILE A 235 -8.26 -6.14 17.71
C ILE A 235 -8.47 -4.80 18.40
N LEU A 236 -9.72 -4.33 18.44
CA LEU A 236 -10.08 -3.11 19.15
C LEU A 236 -10.73 -3.53 20.44
N VAL A 237 -10.16 -3.12 21.57
CA VAL A 237 -10.71 -3.43 22.89
C VAL A 237 -11.22 -2.14 23.49
N SER A 238 -12.48 -2.13 23.92
CA SER A 238 -13.01 -1.00 24.64
C SER A 238 -12.26 -0.89 25.95
N THR A 239 -11.77 0.28 26.26
CA THR A 239 -11.33 0.56 27.61
C THR A 239 -12.56 1.01 28.38
N PRO A 240 -12.97 0.33 29.46
CA PRO A 240 -13.96 0.88 30.38
C PRO A 240 -13.38 2.19 30.89
N GLU A 241 -13.85 3.32 30.36
CA GLU A 241 -13.45 4.59 30.90
C GLU A 241 -14.04 4.70 32.30
N PHE A 242 -13.16 4.88 33.28
CA PHE A 242 -13.42 5.49 34.58
C PHE A 242 -14.71 6.32 34.54
N ALA A 243 -15.78 5.70 35.07
CA ALA A 243 -17.18 6.06 34.86
C ALA A 243 -17.54 7.39 35.52
N SER A 244 -17.18 8.50 34.89
CA SER A 244 -17.68 9.81 35.25
C SER A 244 -18.30 10.45 34.01
N ASN A 245 -19.62 10.24 33.91
CA ASN A 245 -20.62 11.04 33.17
C ASN A 245 -20.73 10.99 31.64
N ASN A 246 -19.89 10.29 30.86
CA ASN A 246 -20.08 10.22 29.40
C ASN A 246 -20.35 8.79 28.88
N LYS A 247 -21.48 8.60 28.19
CA LYS A 247 -21.91 7.34 27.53
C LYS A 247 -21.01 6.86 26.37
N LYS A 248 -19.82 7.44 26.15
CA LYS A 248 -18.99 7.17 24.97
C LYS A 248 -17.94 6.11 25.27
N LEU A 249 -18.00 4.95 24.60
CA LEU A 249 -16.97 3.92 24.71
C LEU A 249 -15.73 4.29 23.90
N ARG A 250 -14.56 4.30 24.54
CA ARG A 250 -13.28 4.45 23.85
C ARG A 250 -12.67 3.10 23.56
N PHE A 251 -11.95 2.99 22.44
CA PHE A 251 -11.29 1.77 22.01
C PHE A 251 -9.79 1.98 21.91
N VAL A 252 -9.02 0.93 22.19
CA VAL A 252 -7.57 0.90 21.96
C VAL A 252 -7.24 -0.17 20.92
N LYS A 253 -6.30 0.17 20.03
CA LYS A 253 -5.85 -0.70 18.95
C LYS A 253 -4.72 -1.62 19.43
N LEU A 254 -5.06 -2.89 19.62
CA LEU A 254 -4.08 -3.91 19.97
C LEU A 254 -3.82 -4.85 18.79
N LYS A 255 -2.71 -5.60 18.85
CA LYS A 255 -2.35 -6.57 17.82
C LYS A 255 -2.14 -7.96 18.39
N VAL A 256 -2.76 -8.93 17.73
CA VAL A 256 -2.65 -10.36 18.02
C VAL A 256 -1.94 -11.09 16.88
N GLN A 257 -1.41 -12.27 17.18
CA GLN A 257 -0.79 -13.17 16.22
C GLN A 257 -1.19 -14.59 16.57
N GLN A 258 -1.20 -15.49 15.61
CA GLN A 258 -1.49 -16.88 15.92
C GLN A 258 -0.33 -17.58 16.66
N ALA A 259 -0.67 -18.52 17.52
CA ALA A 259 0.21 -19.47 18.19
C ALA A 259 -0.04 -20.90 17.69
N THR A 260 0.76 -21.86 18.15
CA THR A 260 0.59 -23.29 17.83
C THR A 260 -0.81 -23.79 18.25
N ASN A 261 -1.31 -23.28 19.39
CA ASN A 261 -2.61 -23.62 19.97
C ASN A 261 -3.42 -22.32 20.16
N GLY A 262 -4.04 -21.80 19.09
CA GLY A 262 -4.94 -20.64 19.16
C GLY A 262 -4.31 -19.29 18.85
N ILE A 263 -4.81 -18.21 19.45
CA ILE A 263 -4.36 -16.82 19.24
C ILE A 263 -3.61 -16.30 20.47
N LYS A 264 -2.55 -15.52 20.27
CA LYS A 264 -1.81 -14.84 21.35
C LYS A 264 -1.52 -13.39 21.04
N TRP A 265 -1.34 -12.59 22.07
CA TRP A 265 -0.81 -11.23 21.94
C TRP A 265 0.59 -11.22 21.33
N ILE A 266 0.86 -10.25 20.46
CA ILE A 266 2.22 -9.97 19.98
C ILE A 266 3.07 -9.51 21.17
N LYS A 267 4.37 -9.84 21.20
CA LYS A 267 5.26 -9.61 22.35
C LYS A 267 5.16 -8.18 22.91
N ILE A 268 5.15 -7.16 22.03
CA ILE A 268 5.05 -5.75 22.43
C ILE A 268 3.71 -5.45 23.11
N PHE A 269 2.61 -6.06 22.65
CA PHE A 269 1.25 -5.86 23.18
C PHE A 269 0.93 -6.71 24.41
N ARG A 270 1.80 -7.65 24.80
CA ARG A 270 1.60 -8.46 26.02
C ARG A 270 1.64 -7.60 27.26
N ASN A 271 2.54 -6.62 27.34
CA ASN A 271 2.61 -5.75 28.50
C ASN A 271 1.43 -4.76 28.45
N LEU A 272 1.14 -4.19 27.27
CA LEU A 272 0.00 -3.28 27.06
C LEU A 272 -1.33 -3.82 27.58
N LYS A 273 -1.65 -5.08 27.32
CA LYS A 273 -2.94 -5.65 27.76
C LYS A 273 -3.05 -5.64 29.29
N ASP A 274 -1.95 -5.93 29.98
CA ASP A 274 -1.92 -5.99 31.45
C ASP A 274 -2.05 -4.57 32.01
N ASP A 275 -1.43 -3.61 31.33
CA ASP A 275 -1.46 -2.18 31.66
C ASP A 275 -2.87 -1.56 31.58
N PHE A 276 -3.73 -2.08 30.70
CA PHE A 276 -5.15 -1.68 30.61
C PHE A 276 -6.09 -2.49 31.52
N ARG A 277 -5.56 -3.37 32.38
CA ARG A 277 -6.36 -4.38 33.11
C ARG A 277 -7.19 -5.30 32.18
N ILE A 278 -6.84 -5.36 30.90
CA ILE A 278 -7.42 -6.26 29.89
C ILE A 278 -6.90 -7.70 30.10
N GLY A 279 -5.73 -7.84 30.74
CA GLY A 279 -5.12 -9.11 31.09
C GLY A 279 -5.93 -9.91 32.10
N GLY A 280 -6.50 -11.04 31.66
CA GLY A 280 -7.31 -11.94 32.49
C GLY A 280 -8.80 -11.91 32.14
N GLU A 281 -9.33 -10.78 31.67
CA GLU A 281 -10.74 -10.61 31.28
C GLU A 281 -11.00 -10.95 29.80
N VAL A 282 -9.95 -10.93 28.97
CA VAL A 282 -10.03 -11.16 27.52
C VAL A 282 -9.45 -12.52 27.13
N GLU A 283 -10.33 -13.52 27.04
CA GLU A 283 -9.98 -14.84 26.54
C GLU A 283 -10.01 -14.87 25.01
N LEU A 284 -8.83 -14.76 24.37
CA LEU A 284 -8.70 -14.68 22.91
C LEU A 284 -9.33 -15.85 22.15
N GLU A 285 -9.35 -17.06 22.73
CA GLU A 285 -10.06 -18.20 22.13
C GLU A 285 -11.58 -18.08 22.27
N HIS A 286 -12.08 -17.58 23.40
CA HIS A 286 -13.51 -17.33 23.57
C HIS A 286 -14.00 -16.25 22.60
N ILE A 287 -13.27 -15.15 22.44
CA ILE A 287 -13.61 -14.09 21.47
C ILE A 287 -13.66 -14.64 20.05
N ARG A 288 -12.74 -15.53 19.70
CA ARG A 288 -12.71 -16.15 18.38
C ARG A 288 -13.97 -16.99 18.13
N GLN A 289 -14.46 -17.68 19.16
CA GLN A 289 -15.65 -18.53 19.09
C GLN A 289 -16.95 -17.72 19.14
N TYR A 290 -16.96 -16.61 19.88
CA TYR A 290 -18.15 -15.81 20.16
C TYR A 290 -17.93 -14.29 19.89
N PRO A 291 -17.51 -13.88 18.69
CA PRO A 291 -17.10 -12.50 18.45
C PRO A 291 -18.26 -11.49 18.55
N LYS A 292 -19.50 -11.90 18.22
CA LYS A 292 -20.70 -11.06 18.36
C LYS A 292 -21.05 -10.76 19.82
N ASP A 293 -20.86 -11.72 20.72
CA ASP A 293 -21.16 -11.54 22.15
C ASP A 293 -20.24 -10.49 22.77
N TYR A 294 -18.96 -10.51 22.42
CA TYR A 294 -18.02 -9.48 22.84
C TYR A 294 -18.26 -8.14 22.14
N MET A 295 -18.72 -8.11 20.90
CA MET A 295 -19.04 -6.83 20.24
C MET A 295 -20.23 -6.13 20.91
N LEU A 296 -21.23 -6.90 21.35
CA LEU A 296 -22.45 -6.39 22.00
C LEU A 296 -22.36 -6.32 23.52
N GLY A 297 -21.21 -6.70 24.09
CA GLY A 297 -20.96 -6.68 25.53
C GLY A 297 -21.20 -5.31 26.16
N THR A 298 -21.65 -5.30 27.42
CA THR A 298 -21.92 -4.07 28.18
C THR A 298 -20.73 -3.59 29.00
N ASN A 299 -19.93 -4.51 29.54
CA ASN A 299 -18.77 -4.19 30.39
C ASN A 299 -17.47 -4.06 29.60
N LEU A 300 -17.28 -4.96 28.63
CA LEU A 300 -16.09 -5.00 27.79
C LEU A 300 -16.52 -5.35 26.37
N ARG A 301 -16.33 -4.40 25.46
CA ARG A 301 -16.52 -4.61 24.03
C ARG A 301 -15.21 -4.96 23.35
N VAL A 302 -15.25 -6.00 22.52
CA VAL A 302 -14.11 -6.36 21.69
C VAL A 302 -14.55 -6.46 20.25
N LEU A 303 -13.93 -5.66 19.38
CA LEU A 303 -14.20 -5.65 17.95
C LEU A 303 -13.04 -6.32 17.21
N LEU A 304 -13.39 -7.22 16.29
CA LEU A 304 -12.45 -7.86 15.39
C LEU A 304 -12.67 -7.31 13.98
N PRO A 305 -11.90 -6.29 13.55
CA PRO A 305 -12.00 -5.73 12.21
C PRO A 305 -11.85 -6.80 11.12
N TYR A 306 -12.78 -6.79 10.17
CA TYR A 306 -12.80 -7.66 9.01
C TYR A 306 -11.64 -7.35 8.05
N ASN A 307 -11.02 -8.38 7.46
CA ASN A 307 -9.98 -8.21 6.46
C ASN A 307 -9.98 -9.35 5.43
N GLU A 308 -10.40 -9.07 4.19
CA GLU A 308 -10.48 -10.06 3.11
C GLU A 308 -9.13 -10.69 2.72
N ARG A 309 -8.01 -9.98 2.90
CA ARG A 309 -6.65 -10.51 2.63
C ARG A 309 -6.22 -11.53 3.68
N ILE A 310 -6.85 -11.50 4.85
CA ILE A 310 -6.58 -12.42 5.96
C ILE A 310 -7.63 -13.55 5.96
N TYR A 311 -8.89 -13.26 5.62
CA TYR A 311 -10.00 -14.20 5.70
C TYR A 311 -10.87 -14.12 4.45
N LYS A 312 -10.95 -15.20 3.67
CA LYS A 312 -11.96 -15.37 2.62
C LYS A 312 -13.01 -16.33 3.21
N VAL A 313 -14.09 -15.80 3.77
CA VAL A 313 -15.16 -16.61 4.37
C VAL A 313 -16.21 -16.89 3.29
N GLN A 314 -16.46 -18.16 3.01
CA GLN A 314 -17.48 -18.57 2.05
C GLN A 314 -18.86 -18.39 2.69
N GLY A 315 -19.80 -17.75 1.98
CA GLY A 315 -21.17 -17.52 2.46
C GLY A 315 -21.41 -16.25 3.28
N THR A 316 -20.36 -15.52 3.68
CA THR A 316 -20.55 -14.18 4.28
C THR A 316 -20.84 -13.15 3.19
N LYS A 317 -22.00 -12.48 3.28
CA LYS A 317 -22.46 -11.40 2.37
C LYS A 317 -21.78 -10.04 2.64
N ILE A 318 -20.61 -10.04 3.26
CA ILE A 318 -19.91 -8.82 3.67
C ILE A 318 -19.25 -8.20 2.43
N LYS A 319 -19.98 -7.30 1.74
CA LYS A 319 -19.46 -6.54 0.59
C LYS A 319 -18.67 -5.32 1.07
N PRO A 320 -17.42 -5.09 0.64
CA PRO A 320 -16.58 -3.98 1.09
C PRO A 320 -17.01 -2.62 0.48
N GLY A 321 -16.48 -1.52 1.05
CA GLY A 321 -16.66 -0.16 0.54
C GLY A 321 -17.88 0.60 1.07
N ILE A 322 -17.71 1.92 1.21
CA ILE A 322 -18.77 2.86 1.62
C ILE A 322 -19.59 3.28 0.39
N LYS A 323 -20.88 3.57 0.55
CA LYS A 323 -21.67 4.10 -0.56
C LYS A 323 -21.24 5.54 -0.89
N VAL A 324 -21.42 5.92 -2.14
CA VAL A 324 -21.01 7.22 -2.66
C VAL A 324 -21.70 8.37 -1.92
N LYS A 325 -23.04 8.33 -1.81
CA LYS A 325 -23.80 9.41 -1.17
C LYS A 325 -23.49 9.52 0.33
N GLU A 326 -23.35 8.37 1.00
CA GLU A 326 -22.99 8.29 2.42
C GLU A 326 -21.65 8.98 2.68
N ARG A 327 -20.63 8.69 1.85
CA ARG A 327 -19.31 9.33 1.97
C ARG A 327 -19.38 10.84 1.76
N GLU A 328 -20.14 11.31 0.79
CA GLU A 328 -20.29 12.75 0.54
C GLU A 328 -20.99 13.47 1.70
N TYR A 329 -22.01 12.84 2.28
CA TYR A 329 -22.71 13.37 3.44
C TYR A 329 -21.77 13.52 4.64
N LEU A 330 -21.05 12.45 4.99
CA LEU A 330 -20.04 12.46 6.05
C LEU A 330 -18.95 13.52 5.80
N PHE A 331 -18.49 13.66 4.56
CA PHE A 331 -17.52 14.68 4.20
C PHE A 331 -18.06 16.10 4.43
N LYS A 332 -19.32 16.37 4.08
CA LYS A 332 -19.96 17.67 4.36
C LYS A 332 -20.08 17.91 5.86
N GLY A 333 -20.38 16.89 6.66
CA GLY A 333 -20.39 16.97 8.12
C GLY A 333 -19.04 17.44 8.67
N PHE A 334 -17.94 16.88 8.16
CA PHE A 334 -16.59 17.36 8.50
C PHE A 334 -16.37 18.82 8.06
N GLN A 335 -16.75 19.18 6.83
CA GLN A 335 -16.60 20.56 6.33
C GLN A 335 -17.36 21.59 7.16
N HIS A 336 -18.55 21.23 7.66
CA HIS A 336 -19.35 22.10 8.53
C HIS A 336 -18.66 22.31 9.88
N LYS A 337 -18.19 21.23 10.49
CA LYS A 337 -17.52 21.27 11.80
C LYS A 337 -16.18 22.02 11.76
N PHE A 338 -15.46 21.92 10.65
CA PHE A 338 -14.19 22.61 10.42
C PHE A 338 -14.31 23.66 9.30
N SER A 339 -15.27 24.57 9.42
CA SER A 339 -15.58 25.58 8.40
C SER A 339 -14.44 26.58 8.15
N TYR A 340 -13.53 26.73 9.11
CA TYR A 340 -12.33 27.56 9.00
C TYR A 340 -11.20 26.91 8.17
N PHE A 341 -11.28 25.60 7.89
CA PHE A 341 -10.36 24.96 6.95
C PHE A 341 -10.80 25.19 5.51
N THR A 342 -9.84 25.55 4.66
CA THR A 342 -10.14 25.78 3.24
C THR A 342 -9.88 24.52 2.44
N LEU A 343 -10.92 23.97 1.79
CA LEU A 343 -10.73 22.86 0.86
C LEU A 343 -9.87 23.31 -0.33
N LEU A 344 -9.02 22.40 -0.83
CA LEU A 344 -8.30 22.66 -2.06
C LEU A 344 -9.26 22.88 -3.25
N PRO A 345 -8.92 23.78 -4.18
CA PRO A 345 -9.73 24.02 -5.37
C PRO A 345 -9.89 22.74 -6.22
N GLU A 346 -11.05 22.61 -6.86
CA GLU A 346 -11.33 21.49 -7.75
C GLU A 346 -10.38 21.47 -8.96
N CYS A 347 -9.90 20.28 -9.30
CA CYS A 347 -9.03 20.10 -10.45
C CYS A 347 -9.84 20.05 -11.75
N LYS A 348 -9.30 20.66 -12.80
CA LYS A 348 -9.90 20.69 -14.14
C LYS A 348 -9.57 19.41 -14.88
N LYS A 349 -10.56 18.82 -15.55
CA LYS A 349 -10.32 17.65 -16.42
C LYS A 349 -9.46 18.03 -17.61
N VAL A 350 -8.47 17.21 -17.89
CA VAL A 350 -7.60 17.30 -19.06
C VAL A 350 -8.13 16.34 -20.12
N ALA A 351 -8.23 16.81 -21.36
CA ALA A 351 -8.63 15.95 -22.48
C ALA A 351 -7.55 14.89 -22.77
N THR A 352 -7.90 13.62 -22.63
CA THR A 352 -7.03 12.46 -22.85
C THR A 352 -7.54 11.62 -24.01
N ASN A 353 -6.63 10.92 -24.70
CA ASN A 353 -7.02 9.85 -25.61
C ASN A 353 -7.29 8.58 -24.78
N ASN A 354 -8.53 8.07 -24.85
CA ASN A 354 -8.97 6.87 -24.13
C ASN A 354 -9.06 5.64 -25.05
N GLU A 355 -8.54 5.72 -26.28
CA GLU A 355 -8.40 4.56 -27.16
C GLU A 355 -7.59 3.46 -26.45
N ASN A 356 -8.22 2.29 -26.30
CA ASN A 356 -7.71 1.19 -25.51
C ASN A 356 -7.81 -0.13 -26.28
N GLU A 357 -7.54 -0.08 -27.59
CA GLU A 357 -7.59 -1.24 -28.48
C GLU A 357 -6.56 -2.29 -28.08
N LEU A 358 -7.02 -3.52 -27.83
CA LEU A 358 -6.16 -4.65 -27.49
C LEU A 358 -5.44 -5.20 -28.72
N PHE A 359 -6.21 -5.50 -29.77
CA PHE A 359 -5.76 -6.25 -30.93
C PHE A 359 -5.66 -5.41 -32.22
N PRO A 360 -4.85 -5.86 -33.20
CA PRO A 360 -3.85 -6.93 -33.07
C PRO A 360 -2.73 -6.59 -32.07
N LEU A 361 -2.21 -7.61 -31.37
CA LEU A 361 -1.04 -7.48 -30.51
C LEU A 361 0.19 -7.14 -31.35
N ILE A 362 1.09 -6.33 -30.80
CA ILE A 362 2.40 -6.07 -31.39
C ILE A 362 3.32 -7.21 -30.95
N ALA A 363 3.77 -8.01 -31.90
CA ALA A 363 4.64 -9.15 -31.63
C ALA A 363 6.12 -8.71 -31.43
N PRO A 364 6.89 -9.44 -30.60
CA PRO A 364 8.34 -9.29 -30.57
C PRO A 364 8.97 -9.52 -31.95
N LYS A 365 9.97 -8.72 -32.29
CA LYS A 365 10.62 -8.78 -33.61
C LYS A 365 11.23 -10.17 -33.86
N GLY A 366 10.87 -10.78 -34.98
CA GLY A 366 11.40 -12.08 -35.40
C GLY A 366 10.77 -13.29 -34.71
N LEU A 367 9.71 -13.11 -33.92
CA LEU A 367 8.99 -14.23 -33.30
C LEU A 367 7.99 -14.84 -34.30
N GLU A 368 8.22 -16.10 -34.68
CA GLU A 368 7.32 -16.85 -35.59
C GLU A 368 6.42 -17.83 -34.85
N THR A 369 6.94 -18.46 -33.79
CA THR A 369 6.21 -19.47 -33.02
C THR A 369 6.39 -19.28 -31.51
N ILE A 370 5.39 -19.65 -30.74
CA ILE A 370 5.42 -19.64 -29.28
C ILE A 370 4.67 -20.85 -28.72
N THR A 371 5.20 -21.46 -27.67
CA THR A 371 4.55 -22.60 -27.00
C THR A 371 3.94 -22.18 -25.67
N LEU A 372 2.67 -22.53 -25.46
CA LEU A 372 1.96 -22.43 -24.19
C LEU A 372 1.74 -23.84 -23.61
N GLU A 373 2.44 -24.13 -22.53
CA GLU A 373 2.31 -25.35 -21.75
C GLU A 373 1.23 -25.16 -20.67
N ILE A 374 0.18 -25.97 -20.72
CA ILE A 374 -0.87 -26.03 -19.71
C ILE A 374 -0.52 -27.13 -18.72
N TRP A 375 -0.12 -26.73 -17.51
CA TRP A 375 0.23 -27.62 -16.42
C TRP A 375 -0.97 -27.84 -15.50
N SER A 376 -1.95 -28.60 -15.99
CA SER A 376 -3.17 -28.96 -15.28
C SER A 376 -3.94 -30.06 -15.99
N GLU A 377 -4.67 -30.87 -15.21
CA GLU A 377 -5.67 -31.79 -15.75
C GLU A 377 -7.09 -31.18 -15.78
N LYS A 378 -7.29 -30.01 -15.16
CA LYS A 378 -8.63 -29.49 -14.81
C LYS A 378 -9.09 -28.25 -15.57
N ILE A 379 -8.20 -27.60 -16.34
CA ILE A 379 -8.52 -26.31 -16.98
C ILE A 379 -8.21 -26.27 -18.48
N SER A 380 -7.83 -27.40 -19.07
CA SER A 380 -7.28 -27.44 -20.44
C SER A 380 -8.31 -27.09 -21.50
N LEU A 381 -9.57 -27.54 -21.34
CA LEU A 381 -10.66 -27.23 -22.27
C LEU A 381 -11.11 -25.77 -22.13
N GLU A 382 -11.17 -25.28 -20.89
CA GLU A 382 -11.56 -23.92 -20.56
C GLU A 382 -10.56 -22.90 -21.11
N VAL A 383 -9.28 -23.26 -21.21
CA VAL A 383 -8.23 -22.41 -21.82
C VAL A 383 -8.45 -22.22 -23.31
N GLU A 384 -8.68 -23.30 -24.07
CA GLU A 384 -8.89 -23.20 -25.52
C GLU A 384 -10.15 -22.42 -25.85
N GLN A 385 -11.25 -22.67 -25.12
CA GLN A 385 -12.48 -21.88 -25.25
C GLN A 385 -12.22 -20.40 -24.92
N ALA A 386 -11.49 -20.12 -23.85
CA ALA A 386 -11.18 -18.75 -23.45
C ALA A 386 -10.36 -17.99 -24.51
N LEU A 387 -9.46 -18.65 -25.23
CA LEU A 387 -8.61 -18.05 -26.26
C LEU A 387 -9.42 -17.55 -27.47
N PHE A 388 -10.34 -18.36 -27.99
CA PHE A 388 -11.19 -17.99 -29.12
C PHE A 388 -12.17 -16.89 -28.77
N GLU A 389 -12.91 -17.08 -27.67
CA GLU A 389 -13.96 -16.14 -27.30
C GLU A 389 -13.38 -14.77 -26.84
N SER A 390 -12.08 -14.69 -26.57
CA SER A 390 -11.38 -13.44 -26.23
C SER A 390 -10.64 -12.80 -27.40
N GLU A 391 -10.75 -13.37 -28.61
CA GLU A 391 -10.07 -12.92 -29.83
C GLU A 391 -8.54 -12.89 -29.74
N ILE A 392 -7.94 -13.54 -28.72
CA ILE A 392 -6.48 -13.73 -28.62
C ILE A 392 -5.99 -14.58 -29.79
N VAL A 393 -6.82 -15.54 -30.22
CA VAL A 393 -6.57 -16.42 -31.37
C VAL A 393 -7.59 -16.13 -32.46
N LEU A 394 -7.12 -16.09 -33.71
CA LEU A 394 -7.95 -15.87 -34.89
C LEU A 394 -8.50 -17.18 -35.47
N ALA A 395 -7.69 -18.23 -35.51
CA ALA A 395 -8.05 -19.52 -36.11
C ALA A 395 -7.21 -20.65 -35.53
N GLN A 396 -7.74 -21.88 -35.58
CA GLN A 396 -6.98 -23.12 -35.39
C GLN A 396 -6.62 -23.70 -36.76
N ILE A 397 -5.33 -23.97 -36.97
CA ILE A 397 -4.79 -24.50 -38.24
C ILE A 397 -4.44 -26.00 -38.11
N GLY A 398 -4.30 -26.51 -36.89
CA GLY A 398 -4.11 -27.94 -36.63
C GLY A 398 -4.51 -28.30 -35.20
N GLU A 399 -4.40 -29.57 -34.82
CA GLU A 399 -4.90 -30.07 -33.53
C GLU A 399 -4.41 -29.28 -32.31
N SER A 400 -3.18 -28.75 -32.35
CA SER A 400 -2.56 -27.98 -31.26
C SER A 400 -1.96 -26.64 -31.71
N LEU A 401 -2.28 -26.17 -32.91
CA LEU A 401 -1.68 -24.99 -33.53
C LEU A 401 -2.73 -23.93 -33.84
N TYR A 402 -2.48 -22.72 -33.34
CA TYR A 402 -3.40 -21.59 -33.35
C TYR A 402 -2.70 -20.35 -33.89
N VAL A 403 -3.43 -19.45 -34.57
CA VAL A 403 -2.89 -18.16 -35.03
C VAL A 403 -3.20 -17.09 -34.00
N LEU A 404 -2.18 -16.43 -33.46
CA LEU A 404 -2.37 -15.29 -32.58
C LEU A 404 -2.89 -14.07 -33.36
N ASN A 405 -3.78 -13.32 -32.74
CA ASN A 405 -4.22 -12.02 -33.23
C ASN A 405 -3.12 -10.98 -33.00
N ALA A 406 -2.11 -10.99 -33.86
CA ALA A 406 -0.93 -10.12 -33.80
C ALA A 406 -0.69 -9.39 -35.14
N ASP A 407 0.17 -8.36 -35.11
CA ASP A 407 0.57 -7.57 -36.28
C ASP A 407 1.54 -8.32 -37.21
N SER A 408 2.03 -9.48 -36.77
CA SER A 408 2.74 -10.48 -37.56
C SER A 408 2.11 -11.87 -37.38
N PRO A 409 2.30 -12.79 -38.34
CA PRO A 409 1.75 -14.14 -38.25
C PRO A 409 2.53 -14.97 -37.22
N VAL A 410 2.09 -14.97 -35.96
CA VAL A 410 2.67 -15.78 -34.88
C VAL A 410 1.82 -17.01 -34.60
N LEU A 411 2.42 -18.19 -34.64
CA LEU A 411 1.76 -19.46 -34.30
C LEU A 411 1.91 -19.77 -32.82
N LEU A 412 0.77 -19.96 -32.14
CA LEU A 412 0.68 -20.47 -30.78
C LEU A 412 0.50 -21.99 -30.80
N LYS A 413 1.47 -22.71 -30.25
CA LYS A 413 1.38 -24.16 -30.00
C LYS A 413 0.94 -24.41 -28.56
N ILE A 414 -0.12 -25.20 -28.37
CA ILE A 414 -0.59 -25.57 -27.02
C ILE A 414 -0.19 -27.00 -26.70
N VAL A 415 0.44 -27.20 -25.54
CA VAL A 415 0.85 -28.53 -25.04
C VAL A 415 0.33 -28.71 -23.62
N ARG A 416 -0.02 -29.94 -23.24
CA ARG A 416 -0.66 -30.25 -21.96
C ARG A 416 0.23 -31.19 -21.14
N TYR A 417 0.44 -30.87 -19.86
CA TYR A 417 1.24 -31.66 -18.94
C TYR A 417 0.54 -31.84 -17.58
N ASN A 418 0.78 -32.99 -16.94
CA ASN A 418 0.36 -33.24 -15.58
C ASN A 418 1.35 -32.57 -14.59
N ILE A 419 0.81 -31.82 -13.62
CA ILE A 419 1.58 -31.02 -12.66
C ILE A 419 1.90 -31.77 -11.35
N GLU A 420 1.28 -32.92 -11.09
CA GLU A 420 1.34 -33.61 -9.79
C GLU A 420 2.77 -33.95 -9.36
N LYS A 421 3.59 -34.47 -10.27
CA LYS A 421 5.00 -34.81 -9.98
C LYS A 421 5.82 -33.60 -9.52
N VAL A 422 5.52 -32.43 -10.07
CA VAL A 422 6.19 -31.17 -9.73
C VAL A 422 5.76 -30.68 -8.34
N LEU A 423 4.49 -30.89 -7.96
CA LEU A 423 3.93 -30.37 -6.69
C LEU A 423 4.14 -31.32 -5.49
N GLN A 424 4.61 -32.55 -5.67
CA GLN A 424 4.79 -33.51 -4.56
C GLN A 424 5.81 -33.07 -3.48
N ASN A 425 6.86 -32.35 -3.85
CA ASN A 425 7.92 -31.91 -2.93
C ASN A 425 7.68 -30.52 -2.30
N PRO A 426 7.19 -29.49 -3.03
CA PRO A 426 6.98 -28.15 -2.47
C PRO A 426 5.92 -28.05 -1.36
N TYR A 427 4.97 -28.98 -1.27
CA TYR A 427 3.85 -28.93 -0.32
C TYR A 427 4.07 -29.68 1.02
N LYS A 428 5.21 -30.36 1.22
CA LYS A 428 5.47 -31.17 2.45
C LYS A 428 6.15 -30.39 3.61
N MET A 429 6.08 -29.06 3.71
CA MET A 429 7.17 -28.27 4.32
C MET A 429 6.95 -27.63 5.72
N GLN A 430 7.87 -27.94 6.66
CA GLN A 430 8.16 -27.20 7.90
C GLN A 430 9.58 -26.55 7.96
N TYR A 431 10.42 -26.63 6.91
CA TYR A 431 11.89 -26.56 7.08
C TYR A 431 12.62 -25.32 6.50
N CYS A 432 13.90 -25.17 6.90
CA CYS A 432 14.77 -23.98 6.87
C CYS A 432 15.56 -23.73 5.57
N GLN A 433 16.28 -22.61 5.52
CA GLN A 433 17.11 -22.08 4.41
C GLN A 433 18.05 -23.09 3.71
N LYS A 434 18.50 -24.13 4.41
CA LYS A 434 19.48 -25.12 3.91
C LYS A 434 18.99 -25.95 2.70
N TYR A 435 17.68 -26.01 2.45
CA TYR A 435 17.10 -26.90 1.44
C TYR A 435 16.48 -26.19 0.22
N LYS A 436 16.53 -24.85 0.11
CA LYS A 436 15.95 -24.13 -1.05
C LYS A 436 16.48 -24.69 -2.37
N THR A 437 17.81 -24.78 -2.51
CA THR A 437 18.47 -25.18 -3.75
C THR A 437 18.00 -26.56 -4.20
N ASN A 438 17.97 -27.53 -3.28
CA ASN A 438 17.50 -28.89 -3.56
C ASN A 438 16.06 -28.92 -4.08
N LEU A 439 15.18 -28.07 -3.55
CA LEU A 439 13.79 -28.03 -3.99
C LEU A 439 13.59 -27.44 -5.37
N VAL A 440 14.36 -26.39 -5.69
CA VAL A 440 14.38 -25.84 -7.04
C VAL A 440 14.92 -26.89 -8.01
N GLU A 441 15.98 -27.61 -7.63
CA GLU A 441 16.53 -28.71 -8.42
C GLU A 441 15.54 -29.87 -8.60
N ASP A 442 14.78 -30.23 -7.57
CA ASP A 442 13.73 -31.26 -7.66
C ASP A 442 12.62 -30.86 -8.63
N VAL A 443 12.19 -29.58 -8.58
CA VAL A 443 11.25 -29.03 -9.56
C VAL A 443 11.85 -29.10 -10.96
N MET A 444 13.11 -28.68 -11.16
CA MET A 444 13.78 -28.74 -12.47
C MET A 444 13.81 -30.17 -13.03
N LYS A 445 14.21 -31.15 -12.20
CA LYS A 445 14.24 -32.57 -12.58
C LYS A 445 12.84 -33.08 -12.96
N ALA A 446 11.82 -32.73 -12.18
CA ALA A 446 10.45 -33.13 -12.45
C ALA A 446 9.91 -32.50 -13.75
N VAL A 447 10.24 -31.23 -14.01
CA VAL A 447 9.87 -30.54 -15.25
C VAL A 447 10.55 -31.19 -16.45
N TYR A 448 11.87 -31.42 -16.40
CA TYR A 448 12.59 -32.08 -17.49
C TYR A 448 12.11 -33.51 -17.73
N ALA A 449 11.82 -34.28 -16.68
CA ALA A 449 11.29 -35.63 -16.81
C ALA A 449 9.87 -35.67 -17.43
N THR A 450 9.12 -34.56 -17.37
CA THR A 450 7.73 -34.50 -17.85
C THR A 450 7.61 -33.83 -19.22
N ALA A 451 8.33 -32.73 -19.45
CA ALA A 451 8.21 -31.88 -20.62
C ALA A 451 9.50 -31.79 -21.47
N GLY A 452 10.61 -32.39 -21.02
CA GLY A 452 11.90 -32.34 -21.70
C GLY A 452 12.62 -31.00 -21.57
N GLU A 453 13.87 -30.99 -22.06
CA GLU A 453 14.67 -29.77 -22.19
C GLU A 453 14.11 -28.88 -23.31
N CYS A 454 14.24 -27.56 -23.13
CA CYS A 454 13.76 -26.60 -24.12
C CYS A 454 14.81 -25.50 -24.33
N ASN A 455 15.23 -25.33 -25.58
CA ASN A 455 16.20 -24.30 -25.96
C ASN A 455 15.53 -22.94 -26.10
N ASP A 456 14.30 -22.92 -26.60
CA ASP A 456 13.51 -21.70 -26.74
C ASP A 456 12.73 -21.40 -25.46
N SER A 457 12.46 -20.12 -25.21
CA SER A 457 11.63 -19.73 -24.07
C SER A 457 10.16 -20.13 -24.30
N THR A 458 9.56 -20.83 -23.36
CA THR A 458 8.15 -21.24 -23.43
C THR A 458 7.31 -20.57 -22.33
N LEU A 459 6.00 -20.53 -22.53
CA LEU A 459 5.03 -20.01 -21.57
C LEU A 459 4.40 -21.18 -20.81
N ALA A 460 4.28 -21.08 -19.49
CA ALA A 460 3.69 -22.10 -18.63
C ALA A 460 2.53 -21.54 -17.82
N LEU A 461 1.33 -22.07 -18.05
CA LEU A 461 0.15 -21.79 -17.25
C LEU A 461 -0.03 -22.91 -16.22
N ILE A 462 0.17 -22.60 -14.95
CA ILE A 462 0.24 -23.58 -13.87
C ILE A 462 -0.99 -23.47 -12.97
N ALA A 463 -1.81 -24.52 -12.90
CA ALA A 463 -2.92 -24.57 -11.96
C ALA A 463 -2.51 -25.32 -10.69
N MET A 464 -2.63 -24.68 -9.53
CA MET A 464 -2.25 -25.29 -8.25
C MET A 464 -3.19 -24.92 -7.11
N LYS A 465 -3.30 -25.80 -6.12
CA LYS A 465 -4.10 -25.54 -4.91
C LYS A 465 -3.46 -24.44 -4.07
N ASN A 466 -4.26 -23.58 -3.45
CA ASN A 466 -3.71 -22.58 -2.55
C ASN A 466 -3.05 -23.22 -1.32
N CYS A 467 -1.86 -22.72 -0.99
CA CYS A 467 -1.14 -23.02 0.24
C CYS A 467 -1.84 -22.38 1.44
N ASP A 468 -1.77 -23.01 2.60
CA ASP A 468 -2.40 -22.51 3.83
C ASP A 468 -1.50 -21.53 4.62
N GLY A 469 -0.34 -21.15 4.04
CA GLY A 469 0.58 -20.15 4.57
C GLY A 469 1.50 -20.66 5.68
N ARG A 470 1.48 -21.97 5.99
CA ARG A 470 2.39 -22.60 6.95
C ARG A 470 3.83 -22.68 6.47
N GLU A 471 4.05 -22.57 5.17
CA GLU A 471 5.35 -22.75 4.56
C GLU A 471 6.29 -21.62 4.97
N LYS A 472 7.57 -21.94 5.20
CA LYS A 472 8.60 -20.91 5.44
C LYS A 472 9.00 -20.21 4.14
N ILE A 473 8.74 -20.85 3.00
CA ILE A 473 9.05 -20.38 1.65
C ILE A 473 7.78 -20.55 0.82
N ASN A 474 7.43 -19.56 0.00
CA ASN A 474 6.25 -19.63 -0.86
C ASN A 474 6.45 -20.69 -1.96
N PRO A 475 5.63 -21.78 -2.02
CA PRO A 475 5.79 -22.82 -3.02
C PRO A 475 5.68 -22.32 -4.47
N LYS A 476 4.88 -21.26 -4.72
CA LYS A 476 4.79 -20.64 -6.06
C LYS A 476 6.12 -20.08 -6.52
N GLN A 477 6.91 -19.48 -5.62
CA GLN A 477 8.21 -18.93 -5.97
C GLN A 477 9.22 -20.05 -6.28
N ILE A 478 9.20 -21.14 -5.50
CA ILE A 478 10.05 -22.32 -5.77
C ILE A 478 9.72 -22.93 -7.14
N VAL A 479 8.43 -23.15 -7.41
CA VAL A 479 7.98 -23.69 -8.70
C VAL A 479 8.36 -22.73 -9.83
N ARG A 480 8.10 -21.43 -9.68
CA ARG A 480 8.46 -20.42 -10.68
C ARG A 480 9.96 -20.36 -10.95
N GLU A 481 10.81 -20.39 -9.91
CA GLU A 481 12.27 -20.39 -10.06
C GLU A 481 12.75 -21.66 -10.76
N GLY A 482 12.17 -22.82 -10.44
CA GLY A 482 12.47 -24.08 -11.13
C GLY A 482 12.08 -24.04 -12.61
N PHE A 483 10.89 -23.52 -12.94
CA PHE A 483 10.45 -23.32 -14.33
C PHE A 483 11.31 -22.33 -15.09
N ALA A 484 11.69 -21.21 -14.47
CA ALA A 484 12.56 -20.22 -15.12
C ALA A 484 13.93 -20.81 -15.49
N ARG A 485 14.51 -21.63 -14.61
CA ARG A 485 15.77 -22.36 -14.87
C ARG A 485 15.65 -23.44 -15.94
N THR A 486 14.43 -23.82 -16.33
CA THR A 486 14.15 -24.71 -17.47
C THR A 486 13.54 -23.95 -18.65
N ASN A 487 13.85 -22.63 -18.78
CA ASN A 487 13.42 -21.75 -19.86
C ASN A 487 11.90 -21.50 -19.98
N ARG A 488 11.16 -21.61 -18.87
CA ARG A 488 9.70 -21.40 -18.82
C ARG A 488 9.30 -20.16 -18.02
N ILE A 489 8.60 -19.23 -18.67
CA ILE A 489 7.94 -18.09 -18.03
C ILE A 489 6.59 -18.57 -17.49
N SER A 490 6.29 -18.32 -16.20
CA SER A 490 5.15 -18.95 -15.53
C SER A 490 4.13 -18.00 -14.90
N ALA A 491 2.85 -18.29 -15.16
CA ALA A 491 1.68 -17.68 -14.52
C ALA A 491 0.88 -18.75 -13.78
N PHE A 492 0.24 -18.37 -12.67
CA PHE A 492 -0.41 -19.30 -11.76
C PHE A 492 -1.91 -19.04 -11.66
N ILE A 493 -2.70 -20.11 -11.77
CA ILE A 493 -4.13 -20.14 -11.47
C ILE A 493 -4.33 -20.85 -10.13
N ASN A 494 -5.03 -20.17 -9.22
CA ASN A 494 -5.34 -20.73 -7.91
C ASN A 494 -6.59 -21.59 -7.98
N LEU A 495 -6.46 -22.86 -7.61
CA LEU A 495 -7.59 -23.77 -7.47
C LEU A 495 -8.10 -23.70 -6.02
N PHE A 496 -9.32 -23.19 -5.85
CA PHE A 496 -10.05 -23.21 -4.57
C PHE A 496 -11.00 -24.41 -4.52
N ILE A 497 -11.17 -25.00 -3.34
CA ILE A 497 -12.09 -26.14 -3.15
C ILE A 497 -13.51 -25.66 -3.43
N GLY A 498 -14.23 -26.35 -4.31
CA GLY A 498 -15.64 -26.04 -4.64
C GLY A 498 -15.87 -24.81 -5.53
N GLN A 499 -14.82 -24.17 -6.06
CA GLN A 499 -14.96 -23.05 -7.02
C GLN A 499 -14.38 -23.42 -8.39
N SER A 500 -15.12 -23.11 -9.45
CA SER A 500 -14.60 -23.14 -10.82
C SER A 500 -13.67 -21.96 -11.06
N VAL A 501 -12.69 -22.15 -11.96
CA VAL A 501 -11.84 -21.05 -12.41
C VAL A 501 -12.64 -20.19 -13.38
N THR A 502 -12.71 -18.88 -13.13
CA THR A 502 -13.43 -17.99 -14.04
C THR A 502 -12.66 -17.81 -15.35
N ARG A 503 -13.38 -17.68 -16.47
CA ARG A 503 -12.81 -17.38 -17.78
C ARG A 503 -11.95 -16.11 -17.77
N LYS A 504 -12.39 -15.06 -17.05
CA LYS A 504 -11.64 -13.81 -16.87
C LYS A 504 -10.25 -14.06 -16.26
N THR A 505 -10.17 -14.93 -15.25
CA THR A 505 -8.89 -15.30 -14.62
C THR A 505 -7.94 -15.97 -15.61
N ILE A 506 -8.45 -16.89 -16.44
CA ILE A 506 -7.64 -17.58 -17.46
C ILE A 506 -7.08 -16.57 -18.47
N ILE A 507 -7.94 -15.72 -19.01
CA ILE A 507 -7.55 -14.68 -20.00
C ILE A 507 -6.48 -13.76 -19.40
N ASN A 508 -6.69 -13.28 -18.17
CA ASN A 508 -5.70 -12.44 -17.47
C ASN A 508 -4.34 -13.12 -17.34
N CYS A 509 -4.30 -14.40 -16.97
CA CYS A 509 -3.04 -15.14 -16.87
C CYS A 509 -2.34 -15.29 -18.23
N ILE A 510 -3.08 -15.57 -19.30
CA ILE A 510 -2.53 -15.72 -20.65
C ILE A 510 -2.00 -14.39 -21.17
N LEU A 511 -2.76 -13.30 -21.03
CA LEU A 511 -2.29 -11.96 -21.42
C LEU A 511 -1.03 -11.58 -20.64
N SER A 512 -0.89 -12.02 -19.38
CA SER A 512 0.27 -11.72 -18.55
C SER A 512 1.51 -12.49 -19.01
N LEU A 513 1.32 -13.73 -19.46
CA LEU A 513 2.39 -14.50 -20.09
C LEU A 513 2.85 -13.87 -21.40
N LEU A 514 1.92 -13.39 -22.23
CA LEU A 514 2.24 -12.70 -23.48
C LEU A 514 2.98 -11.38 -23.22
N GLU A 515 2.55 -10.57 -22.25
CA GLU A 515 3.29 -9.36 -21.83
C GLU A 515 4.70 -9.69 -21.34
N GLN A 516 4.84 -10.72 -20.49
CA GLN A 516 6.15 -11.17 -19.99
C GLN A 516 7.05 -11.73 -21.11
N LYS A 517 6.47 -12.15 -22.23
CA LYS A 517 7.24 -12.52 -23.43
C LYS A 517 7.64 -11.31 -24.29
N GLY A 518 7.05 -10.14 -24.03
CA GLY A 518 7.32 -8.89 -24.75
C GLY A 518 6.27 -8.51 -25.78
N PHE A 519 5.11 -9.18 -25.83
CA PHE A 519 3.99 -8.67 -26.64
C PHE A 519 3.49 -7.35 -26.06
N LEU A 520 3.13 -6.44 -26.94
CA LEU A 520 2.53 -5.16 -26.57
C LEU A 520 1.12 -5.04 -27.12
N LYS A 521 0.31 -4.24 -26.45
CA LYS A 521 -1.04 -3.89 -26.89
C LYS A 521 -1.02 -2.98 -28.13
N ARG A 522 -2.01 -3.05 -29.03
CA ARG A 522 -2.09 -2.15 -30.22
C ARG A 522 -1.99 -0.67 -29.88
N SER A 523 -2.58 -0.28 -28.74
CA SER A 523 -2.58 1.07 -28.20
C SER A 523 -1.17 1.69 -28.12
N TRP A 524 -0.11 0.88 -28.04
CA TRP A 524 1.29 1.35 -28.06
C TRP A 524 1.66 2.13 -29.32
N ASN A 525 0.99 1.91 -30.46
CA ASN A 525 1.23 2.68 -31.69
C ASN A 525 0.98 4.19 -31.53
N LYS A 526 0.25 4.61 -30.49
CA LYS A 526 -0.02 6.02 -30.19
C LYS A 526 1.09 6.67 -29.37
N ILE A 527 1.98 5.90 -28.76
CA ILE A 527 3.19 6.39 -28.08
C ILE A 527 4.26 6.61 -29.15
N ASN A 528 4.08 7.63 -30.00
CA ASN A 528 4.94 7.87 -31.16
C ASN A 528 5.63 9.23 -31.06
N LEU A 529 6.65 9.30 -30.20
CA LEU A 529 7.57 10.42 -30.13
C LEU A 529 9.02 9.94 -30.28
N PRO A 530 9.89 10.70 -30.96
CA PRO A 530 11.33 10.47 -30.97
C PRO A 530 11.93 10.87 -29.60
N CYS A 531 11.72 10.04 -28.60
CA CYS A 531 12.24 10.23 -27.25
C CYS A 531 12.49 8.90 -26.56
N THR A 532 13.33 8.94 -25.52
CA THR A 532 13.60 7.80 -24.65
C THR A 532 12.96 8.05 -23.28
N TYR A 533 12.08 7.13 -22.83
CA TYR A 533 11.57 7.16 -21.47
C TYR A 533 12.42 6.28 -20.58
N VAL A 534 12.88 6.79 -19.46
CA VAL A 534 13.72 6.08 -18.51
C VAL A 534 13.00 6.03 -17.18
N ASN A 535 12.88 4.85 -16.57
CA ASN A 535 12.21 4.67 -15.29
C ASN A 535 13.19 4.08 -14.29
N LEU A 536 13.19 4.62 -13.07
CA LEU A 536 13.94 4.08 -11.95
C LEU A 536 13.00 3.44 -10.92
N LEU A 537 13.25 2.18 -10.62
CA LEU A 537 12.56 1.40 -9.59
C LEU A 537 13.59 0.77 -8.66
N ILE A 538 13.21 0.56 -7.39
CA ILE A 538 13.99 -0.24 -6.45
C ILE A 538 13.08 -1.29 -5.87
N GLU A 539 13.37 -2.55 -6.17
CA GLU A 539 12.61 -3.69 -5.66
C GLU A 539 13.27 -4.26 -4.42
N ARG A 540 12.48 -4.48 -3.38
CA ARG A 540 12.94 -5.15 -2.16
C ARG A 540 12.87 -6.66 -2.39
N ILE A 541 14.03 -7.29 -2.51
CA ILE A 541 14.16 -8.74 -2.78
C ILE A 541 14.12 -9.54 -1.48
N SER A 542 14.74 -9.05 -0.41
CA SER A 542 14.73 -9.68 0.91
C SER A 542 14.58 -8.63 2.02
N LYS A 543 14.68 -9.05 3.29
CA LYS A 543 14.64 -8.12 4.43
C LYS A 543 15.68 -7.01 4.31
N PHE A 544 16.87 -7.33 3.82
CA PHE A 544 18.01 -6.40 3.74
C PHE A 544 18.49 -6.14 2.32
N ASP A 545 18.06 -6.93 1.34
CA ASP A 545 18.54 -6.82 -0.04
C ASP A 545 17.55 -6.07 -0.93
N PHE A 546 18.05 -5.03 -1.60
CA PHE A 546 17.32 -4.20 -2.54
C PHE A 546 18.00 -4.23 -3.90
N LEU A 547 17.19 -4.28 -4.95
CA LEU A 547 17.61 -4.34 -6.34
C LEU A 547 17.14 -3.08 -7.08
N PRO A 548 18.03 -2.10 -7.32
CA PRO A 548 17.75 -1.03 -8.26
C PRO A 548 17.63 -1.57 -9.68
N ILE A 549 16.60 -1.11 -10.39
CA ILE A 549 16.29 -1.48 -11.77
C ILE A 549 16.04 -0.20 -12.55
N ILE A 550 16.79 0.00 -13.63
CA ILE A 550 16.51 1.04 -14.62
C ILE A 550 15.89 0.36 -15.83
N SER A 551 14.77 0.90 -16.32
CA SER A 551 14.19 0.50 -17.59
C SER A 551 14.17 1.65 -18.56
N GLN A 552 14.38 1.37 -19.84
CA GLN A 552 14.26 2.34 -20.92
C GLN A 552 13.23 1.86 -21.95
N ILE A 553 12.43 2.78 -22.45
CA ILE A 553 11.51 2.58 -23.57
C ILE A 553 12.01 3.47 -24.70
N LYS A 554 12.29 2.85 -25.84
CA LYS A 554 12.66 3.56 -27.07
C LYS A 554 11.85 3.01 -28.24
N GLY A 555 10.94 3.81 -28.77
CA GLY A 555 9.93 3.33 -29.72
C GLY A 555 9.12 2.19 -29.09
N LYS A 556 9.18 1.01 -29.71
CA LYS A 556 8.51 -0.21 -29.23
C LYS A 556 9.43 -1.16 -28.44
N GLU A 557 10.70 -0.79 -28.27
CA GLU A 557 11.66 -1.62 -27.55
C GLU A 557 11.71 -1.22 -26.08
N ILE A 558 11.58 -2.22 -25.21
CA ILE A 558 11.62 -2.05 -23.75
C ILE A 558 12.74 -2.92 -23.21
N SER A 559 13.67 -2.30 -22.50
CA SER A 559 14.83 -2.99 -21.95
C SER A 559 15.10 -2.57 -20.51
N TYR A 560 15.75 -3.45 -19.77
CA TYR A 560 15.98 -3.37 -18.34
C TYR A 560 17.46 -3.57 -18.04
N LYS A 561 17.96 -2.82 -17.06
CA LYS A 561 19.31 -2.93 -16.53
C LYS A 561 19.23 -3.01 -15.00
N LEU A 562 19.68 -4.16 -14.48
CA LEU A 562 19.80 -4.39 -13.04
C LEU A 562 21.08 -3.73 -12.53
N TYR A 563 21.07 -3.27 -11.27
CA TYR A 563 22.30 -2.90 -10.58
C TYR A 563 23.33 -4.03 -10.65
N GLY A 564 24.58 -3.75 -10.97
CA GLY A 564 25.64 -4.75 -11.13
C GLY A 564 25.73 -5.40 -12.51
N ASN A 565 24.71 -5.28 -13.37
CA ASN A 565 24.79 -5.75 -14.76
C ASN A 565 25.39 -4.66 -15.67
N THR A 566 26.14 -5.09 -16.68
CA THR A 566 26.67 -4.20 -17.73
C THR A 566 25.68 -4.00 -18.87
N GLU A 567 25.00 -5.07 -19.28
CA GLU A 567 24.12 -5.14 -20.45
C GLU A 567 22.66 -4.80 -20.15
N TRP A 568 21.96 -4.35 -21.20
CA TRP A 568 20.51 -4.18 -21.23
C TRP A 568 19.84 -5.45 -21.74
N GLN A 569 18.75 -5.88 -21.10
CA GLN A 569 18.04 -7.11 -21.44
C GLN A 569 16.55 -6.84 -21.63
N THR A 570 15.88 -7.62 -22.50
CA THR A 570 14.42 -7.69 -22.56
C THR A 570 13.86 -8.36 -21.31
N ILE A 571 12.57 -8.14 -21.03
CA ILE A 571 11.94 -8.67 -19.81
C ILE A 571 11.98 -10.20 -19.76
N ASP A 572 11.73 -10.89 -20.87
CA ASP A 572 11.75 -12.36 -20.93
C ASP A 572 13.14 -12.94 -20.60
N CYS A 573 14.19 -12.42 -21.25
CA CYS A 573 15.57 -12.81 -20.96
C CYS A 573 15.95 -12.55 -19.50
N LEU A 574 15.49 -11.42 -18.95
CA LEU A 574 15.76 -11.04 -17.56
C LEU A 574 15.06 -11.98 -16.57
N LEU A 575 13.78 -12.30 -16.78
CA LEU A 575 13.02 -13.20 -15.90
C LEU A 575 13.60 -14.62 -15.88
N LEU A 576 14.05 -15.12 -17.02
CA LEU A 576 14.65 -16.46 -17.13
C LEU A 576 16.06 -16.56 -16.53
N ASN A 577 16.78 -15.44 -16.42
CA ASN A 577 18.16 -15.41 -15.92
C ASN A 577 18.33 -14.76 -14.55
N VAL A 578 17.26 -14.25 -13.93
CA VAL A 578 17.35 -13.51 -12.64
C VAL A 578 17.98 -14.35 -11.52
N ASN A 579 17.87 -15.67 -11.57
CA ASN A 579 18.48 -16.56 -10.57
C ASN A 579 20.02 -16.52 -10.58
N LYS A 580 20.64 -16.07 -11.68
CA LYS A 580 22.10 -15.90 -11.79
C LYS A 580 22.56 -14.57 -11.19
N HIS A 581 21.63 -13.66 -10.90
CA HIS A 581 21.91 -12.36 -10.35
C HIS A 581 22.16 -12.45 -8.84
N ASN A 582 23.30 -11.92 -8.38
CA ASN A 582 23.77 -12.05 -7.00
C ASN A 582 24.17 -10.70 -6.36
N THR A 583 23.96 -9.57 -7.05
CA THR A 583 24.49 -8.26 -6.65
C THR A 583 23.36 -7.36 -6.15
N PHE A 584 23.23 -7.22 -4.83
CA PHE A 584 22.18 -6.41 -4.20
C PHE A 584 22.77 -5.29 -3.37
N LEU A 585 21.94 -4.27 -3.11
CA LEU A 585 22.29 -3.18 -2.21
C LEU A 585 21.53 -3.31 -0.87
N PRO A 586 22.20 -3.17 0.27
CA PRO A 586 21.53 -2.84 1.51
C PRO A 586 20.85 -1.48 1.44
N GLN A 587 19.86 -1.26 2.31
CA GLN A 587 19.25 0.05 2.46
C GLN A 587 20.32 1.11 2.83
N PRO A 588 20.37 2.26 2.13
CA PRO A 588 21.29 3.33 2.47
C PRO A 588 21.04 3.88 3.87
N SER A 589 22.12 4.16 4.58
CA SER A 589 22.07 4.74 5.92
C SER A 589 23.27 5.66 6.18
N LYS A 590 23.25 6.42 7.27
CA LYS A 590 24.44 7.21 7.69
C LYS A 590 25.67 6.34 8.03
N ARG A 591 25.51 5.01 8.11
CA ARG A 591 26.55 4.06 8.52
C ARG A 591 27.10 3.24 7.34
N ASN A 592 26.64 3.48 6.12
CA ASN A 592 27.11 2.77 4.94
C ASN A 592 27.18 3.70 3.71
N ASP A 593 28.05 3.36 2.77
CA ASP A 593 28.23 4.13 1.53
C ASP A 593 27.32 3.64 0.39
N MET A 594 26.29 2.86 0.70
CA MET A 594 25.40 2.27 -0.31
C MET A 594 24.61 3.34 -1.07
N GLY A 595 24.35 4.48 -0.43
CA GLY A 595 23.76 5.64 -1.11
C GLY A 595 24.66 6.21 -2.21
N ILE A 596 25.98 6.18 -2.03
CA ILE A 596 26.96 6.66 -3.02
C ILE A 596 27.00 5.70 -4.21
N GLN A 597 27.12 4.39 -3.94
CA GLN A 597 27.14 3.35 -5.00
C GLN A 597 25.86 3.37 -5.83
N PHE A 598 24.71 3.51 -5.17
CA PHE A 598 23.42 3.67 -5.83
C PHE A 598 23.39 4.90 -6.75
N LYS A 599 23.80 6.07 -6.25
CA LYS A 599 23.83 7.31 -7.04
C LYS A 599 24.78 7.19 -8.24
N GLN A 600 25.93 6.52 -8.08
CA GLN A 600 26.88 6.28 -9.17
C GLN A 600 26.29 5.38 -10.25
N PHE A 601 25.59 4.30 -9.89
CA PHE A 601 24.90 3.45 -10.87
C PHE A 601 23.86 4.22 -11.70
N VAL A 602 23.06 5.06 -11.03
CA VAL A 602 22.06 5.91 -11.70
C VAL A 602 22.75 6.93 -12.62
N PHE A 603 23.83 7.58 -12.14
CA PHE A 603 24.63 8.53 -12.91
C PHE A 603 25.16 7.91 -14.21
N GLU A 604 25.94 6.84 -14.12
CA GLU A 604 26.61 6.23 -15.27
C GLU A 604 25.61 5.71 -16.29
N THR A 605 24.51 5.11 -15.81
CA THR A 605 23.45 4.62 -16.70
C THR A 605 22.74 5.75 -17.42
N LEU A 606 22.36 6.83 -16.72
CA LEU A 606 21.72 7.99 -17.34
C LEU A 606 22.66 8.72 -18.30
N LYS A 607 23.93 8.89 -17.94
CA LYS A 607 24.94 9.51 -18.80
C LYS A 607 25.06 8.78 -20.14
N GLY A 608 25.13 7.44 -20.12
CA GLY A 608 25.17 6.63 -21.34
C GLY A 608 23.89 6.69 -22.18
N ILE A 609 22.72 6.90 -21.56
CA ILE A 609 21.47 7.14 -22.30
C ILE A 609 21.47 8.54 -22.93
N LEU A 610 21.85 9.55 -22.17
CA LEU A 610 21.85 10.95 -22.61
C LEU A 610 22.85 11.21 -23.73
N GLN A 611 24.02 10.57 -23.70
CA GLN A 611 24.99 10.66 -24.78
C GLN A 611 24.40 10.16 -26.11
N ARG A 612 23.78 8.98 -26.10
CA ARG A 612 23.11 8.39 -27.28
C ARG A 612 21.94 9.25 -27.75
N ALA A 613 21.13 9.75 -26.82
CA ALA A 613 20.00 10.62 -27.13
C ALA A 613 20.46 11.95 -27.74
N LYS A 614 21.59 12.51 -27.26
CA LYS A 614 22.19 13.73 -27.82
C LYS A 614 22.66 13.52 -29.26
N GLU A 615 23.30 12.40 -29.56
CA GLU A 615 23.72 12.03 -30.93
C GLU A 615 22.53 11.93 -31.89
N GLN A 616 21.35 11.59 -31.38
CA GLN A 616 20.12 11.39 -32.15
C GLN A 616 19.15 12.58 -32.06
N ASN A 617 19.53 13.66 -31.37
CA ASN A 617 18.68 14.82 -31.09
C ASN A 617 17.33 14.44 -30.44
N GLU A 618 17.34 13.44 -29.56
CA GLU A 618 16.18 12.94 -28.83
C GLU A 618 16.09 13.51 -27.41
N GLN A 619 14.87 13.68 -26.92
CA GLN A 619 14.58 14.02 -25.53
C GLN A 619 14.58 12.76 -24.65
N VAL A 620 15.01 12.91 -23.40
CA VAL A 620 15.00 11.84 -22.38
C VAL A 620 14.06 12.24 -21.25
N TYR A 621 13.03 11.41 -21.00
CA TYR A 621 12.09 11.61 -19.91
C TYR A 621 12.40 10.64 -18.78
N PHE A 622 12.99 11.14 -17.70
CA PHE A 622 13.37 10.35 -16.54
C PHE A 622 12.27 10.37 -15.47
N ILE A 623 11.57 9.24 -15.35
CA ILE A 623 10.43 9.02 -14.46
C ILE A 623 10.90 8.36 -13.17
N ILE A 624 10.56 8.96 -12.03
CA ILE A 624 11.06 8.51 -10.73
C ILE A 624 9.92 8.51 -9.71
N ASP A 625 9.83 7.40 -8.96
CA ASP A 625 8.87 7.28 -7.87
C ASP A 625 9.33 8.08 -6.64
N ALA A 626 8.45 8.94 -6.15
CA ALA A 626 8.64 9.73 -4.95
C ALA A 626 8.96 8.89 -3.71
N HIS A 627 8.62 7.60 -3.66
CA HIS A 627 8.93 6.71 -2.55
C HIS A 627 10.44 6.64 -2.25
N LEU A 628 11.28 6.89 -3.26
CA LEU A 628 12.74 6.91 -3.12
C LEU A 628 13.25 8.02 -2.19
N ARG A 629 12.42 9.03 -1.88
CA ARG A 629 12.78 10.18 -1.01
C ARG A 629 13.17 9.84 0.43
N LYS A 630 12.77 8.66 0.91
CA LYS A 630 12.99 8.25 2.32
C LYS A 630 14.46 7.90 2.59
N HIS A 631 15.04 7.06 1.75
CA HIS A 631 16.37 6.48 1.98
C HIS A 631 17.34 6.64 0.82
N TRP A 632 16.85 6.80 -0.41
CA TRP A 632 17.67 6.66 -1.62
C TRP A 632 18.02 8.01 -2.26
N ILE A 633 17.03 8.90 -2.44
CA ILE A 633 17.18 10.19 -3.12
C ILE A 633 16.49 11.28 -2.31
N LYS A 634 17.19 11.88 -1.33
CA LYS A 634 16.61 12.89 -0.41
C LYS A 634 16.13 14.14 -1.14
N GLU A 635 16.63 14.39 -2.34
CA GLU A 635 16.29 15.52 -3.20
C GLU A 635 14.85 15.43 -3.73
N LEU A 636 14.22 14.24 -3.64
CA LEU A 636 12.79 14.03 -3.93
C LEU A 636 11.86 14.35 -2.74
N GLN A 637 12.38 14.84 -1.61
CA GLN A 637 11.55 15.24 -0.48
C GLN A 637 10.65 16.42 -0.86
N ASN A 638 9.38 16.40 -0.44
CA ASN A 638 8.40 17.44 -0.77
C ASN A 638 8.92 18.86 -0.53
N LYS A 639 9.57 19.08 0.62
CA LYS A 639 10.18 20.38 1.00
C LYS A 639 11.32 20.87 0.10
N LYS A 640 11.87 20.00 -0.75
CA LYS A 640 12.97 20.32 -1.68
C LYS A 640 12.49 20.41 -3.14
N ILE A 641 11.26 20.00 -3.40
CA ILE A 641 10.71 20.00 -4.76
C ILE A 641 10.02 21.32 -5.00
N ASP A 642 10.46 21.98 -6.06
CA ASP A 642 9.80 23.11 -6.70
C ASP A 642 9.47 22.69 -8.15
N ILE A 643 8.26 23.01 -8.60
CA ILE A 643 7.75 22.59 -9.91
C ILE A 643 8.51 23.25 -11.06
N ASP A 644 9.01 24.46 -10.85
CA ASP A 644 9.71 25.25 -11.87
C ASP A 644 11.23 25.01 -11.85
N THR A 645 11.74 24.25 -10.88
CA THR A 645 13.18 23.98 -10.70
C THR A 645 13.51 22.50 -10.92
N PHE A 646 14.65 22.22 -11.55
CA PHE A 646 15.17 20.86 -11.67
C PHE A 646 15.78 20.38 -10.35
N PRO A 647 15.33 19.24 -9.77
CA PRO A 647 15.91 18.71 -8.55
C PRO A 647 17.32 18.14 -8.79
N GLU A 648 18.23 18.35 -7.83
CA GLU A 648 19.60 17.84 -7.88
C GLU A 648 19.72 16.33 -7.58
N ILE A 649 19.06 15.49 -8.37
CA ILE A 649 19.01 14.04 -8.14
C ILE A 649 20.39 13.39 -8.33
N VAL A 650 21.12 13.83 -9.37
CA VAL A 650 22.49 13.40 -9.65
C VAL A 650 23.32 14.62 -10.05
N PRO A 651 24.46 14.88 -9.36
CA PRO A 651 25.38 15.96 -9.75
C PRO A 651 25.80 15.85 -11.22
N ASP A 652 26.01 16.99 -11.88
CA ASP A 652 26.56 17.14 -13.23
C ASP A 652 25.72 16.63 -14.43
N VAL A 653 24.78 15.70 -14.25
CA VAL A 653 23.86 15.25 -15.33
C VAL A 653 22.82 16.31 -15.70
N LEU A 654 22.53 17.23 -14.78
CA LEU A 654 21.45 18.22 -14.87
C LEU A 654 21.77 19.40 -15.80
N LYS A 655 23.00 19.51 -16.29
CA LYS A 655 23.40 20.55 -17.25
C LYS A 655 23.08 20.17 -18.70
N VAL A 656 22.42 19.04 -18.94
CA VAL A 656 22.13 18.56 -20.29
C VAL A 656 20.71 18.99 -20.72
N PRO A 657 20.57 19.76 -21.82
CA PRO A 657 19.30 20.38 -22.22
C PRO A 657 18.23 19.41 -22.74
N ASN A 658 18.53 18.12 -22.91
CA ASN A 658 17.59 17.11 -23.40
C ASN A 658 17.04 16.17 -22.31
N LEU A 659 17.27 16.47 -21.02
CA LEU A 659 16.74 15.70 -19.90
C LEU A 659 15.53 16.39 -19.27
N ASN A 660 14.43 15.66 -19.15
CA ASN A 660 13.24 16.07 -18.41
C ASN A 660 13.02 15.12 -17.23
N ILE A 661 12.77 15.66 -16.04
CA ILE A 661 12.53 14.84 -14.83
C ILE A 661 11.04 14.85 -14.51
N ILE A 662 10.48 13.67 -14.31
CA ILE A 662 9.08 13.47 -13.98
C ILE A 662 9.02 12.72 -12.65
N ARG A 663 8.52 13.39 -11.63
CA ARG A 663 8.24 12.75 -10.35
C ARG A 663 6.81 12.20 -10.38
N ILE A 664 6.66 10.93 -10.04
CA ILE A 664 5.35 10.31 -9.80
C ILE A 664 5.19 9.99 -8.31
N ASN A 665 4.00 10.15 -7.76
CA ASN A 665 3.72 9.86 -6.36
C ASN A 665 2.43 9.08 -6.19
N LYS A 666 2.55 7.93 -5.51
CA LYS A 666 1.45 7.05 -5.09
C LYS A 666 1.46 6.78 -3.59
N ALA A 667 2.29 7.49 -2.83
CA ALA A 667 2.40 7.31 -1.40
C ALA A 667 1.21 7.92 -0.66
N PHE A 668 1.14 7.65 0.64
CA PHE A 668 0.07 8.13 1.54
C PHE A 668 -0.13 9.65 1.54
N ASP A 669 0.89 10.41 1.14
CA ASP A 669 0.83 11.88 1.02
C ASP A 669 0.23 12.37 -0.31
N THR A 670 -0.34 11.47 -1.11
CA THR A 670 -1.16 11.84 -2.28
C THR A 670 -2.60 12.09 -1.82
N PRO A 671 -3.22 13.23 -2.18
CA PRO A 671 -4.60 13.52 -1.82
C PRO A 671 -5.58 12.41 -2.19
N LYS A 672 -6.56 12.12 -1.32
CA LYS A 672 -7.75 11.34 -1.71
C LYS A 672 -8.70 12.20 -2.53
N TYR A 673 -9.66 11.58 -3.23
CA TYR A 673 -10.60 12.31 -4.07
C TYR A 673 -12.07 11.89 -3.86
N GLY A 674 -12.96 12.85 -4.05
CA GLY A 674 -14.41 12.68 -4.02
C GLY A 674 -14.97 12.25 -5.38
N VAL A 675 -16.29 12.14 -5.47
CA VAL A 675 -16.99 11.63 -6.66
C VAL A 675 -16.73 12.51 -7.87
N ILE A 676 -16.48 11.86 -9.00
CA ILE A 676 -16.55 12.47 -10.33
C ILE A 676 -18.00 12.26 -10.76
N GLU A 677 -18.78 13.32 -11.00
CA GLU A 677 -20.14 13.20 -11.55
C GLU A 677 -20.11 12.26 -12.79
N ARG A 678 -20.77 11.10 -12.68
CA ARG A 678 -20.86 10.11 -13.75
C ARG A 678 -22.29 9.94 -14.20
N ASP A 679 -22.46 10.08 -15.51
CA ASP A 679 -23.47 9.37 -16.28
C ASP A 679 -22.84 8.02 -16.70
N ASP A 680 -23.25 6.97 -15.98
CA ASP A 680 -23.48 5.60 -16.46
C ASP A 680 -22.32 4.68 -16.93
N VAL A 681 -21.05 4.92 -16.58
CA VAL A 681 -19.99 3.87 -16.77
C VAL A 681 -19.24 3.60 -15.46
N PRO A 682 -19.14 2.35 -14.96
CA PRO A 682 -18.51 2.03 -13.67
C PRO A 682 -16.97 1.99 -13.73
N ASP A 683 -16.36 1.66 -14.86
CA ASP A 683 -14.90 1.66 -15.02
C ASP A 683 -14.41 2.85 -15.84
N GLY A 684 -13.37 3.54 -15.38
CA GLY A 684 -12.85 4.68 -16.12
C GLY A 684 -11.57 5.26 -15.55
N THR A 685 -10.70 5.72 -16.44
CA THR A 685 -9.50 6.48 -16.11
C THR A 685 -9.67 7.93 -16.59
N SER A 686 -9.06 8.87 -15.90
CA SER A 686 -9.11 10.29 -16.29
C SER A 686 -7.89 11.03 -15.77
N LEU A 687 -7.57 12.15 -16.40
CA LEU A 687 -6.49 13.04 -15.99
C LEU A 687 -7.04 14.39 -15.60
N TYR A 688 -6.55 14.93 -14.50
CA TYR A 688 -6.93 16.23 -13.98
C TYR A 688 -5.70 17.08 -13.69
N THR A 689 -5.85 18.39 -13.72
CA THR A 689 -4.80 19.34 -13.35
C THR A 689 -5.33 20.33 -12.32
N ASP A 690 -4.53 20.64 -11.32
CA ASP A 690 -4.87 21.65 -10.31
C ASP A 690 -4.37 23.05 -10.72
N GLN A 691 -4.66 24.04 -9.88
CA GLN A 691 -4.27 25.44 -10.14
C GLN A 691 -2.75 25.68 -10.03
N LYS A 692 -2.01 24.76 -9.42
CA LYS A 692 -0.54 24.82 -9.26
C LYS A 692 0.19 24.12 -10.40
N GLY A 693 -0.52 23.47 -11.32
CA GLY A 693 0.05 22.72 -12.42
C GLY A 693 0.52 21.32 -12.04
N MET A 694 0.03 20.77 -10.93
CA MET A 694 0.14 19.36 -10.59
C MET A 694 -0.93 18.56 -11.33
N TYR A 695 -0.60 17.33 -11.73
CA TYR A 695 -1.51 16.46 -12.46
C TYR A 695 -1.90 15.24 -11.63
N TYR A 696 -3.16 14.84 -11.72
CA TYR A 696 -3.72 13.69 -11.02
C TYR A 696 -4.34 12.75 -12.03
N SER A 697 -3.68 11.61 -12.23
CA SER A 697 -4.21 10.51 -13.01
C SER A 697 -5.08 9.66 -12.07
N THR A 698 -6.35 9.45 -12.38
CA THR A 698 -7.31 8.70 -11.55
C THR A 698 -7.75 7.44 -12.28
N GLY A 699 -8.01 6.37 -11.54
CA GLY A 699 -8.58 5.12 -12.06
C GLY A 699 -9.60 4.55 -11.09
N GLU A 700 -10.70 4.04 -11.62
CA GLU A 700 -11.71 3.28 -10.86
C GLU A 700 -11.88 1.91 -11.51
N TYR A 701 -11.77 0.86 -10.71
CA TYR A 701 -11.75 -0.52 -11.19
C TYR A 701 -12.66 -1.42 -10.37
N SER A 702 -13.49 -2.22 -11.04
CA SER A 702 -14.38 -3.20 -10.40
C SER A 702 -13.61 -4.28 -9.61
N LEU A 703 -14.05 -4.60 -8.39
CA LEU A 703 -13.46 -5.64 -7.54
C LEU A 703 -14.37 -6.88 -7.42
N ASN A 704 -13.93 -8.02 -7.99
CA ASN A 704 -14.52 -9.37 -7.85
C ASN A 704 -16.03 -9.55 -8.12
N ASP A 705 -16.80 -8.47 -8.28
CA ASP A 705 -18.22 -8.33 -8.65
C ASP A 705 -18.46 -6.90 -9.18
N SER A 706 -19.54 -6.65 -9.92
CA SER A 706 -19.79 -5.38 -10.63
C SER A 706 -20.23 -4.20 -9.76
N GLU A 707 -20.39 -4.37 -8.45
CA GLU A 707 -20.99 -3.37 -7.55
C GLU A 707 -19.99 -2.67 -6.62
N THR A 708 -18.70 -3.00 -6.66
CA THR A 708 -17.64 -2.40 -5.84
C THR A 708 -16.50 -1.90 -6.72
N LEU A 709 -16.05 -0.67 -6.47
CA LEU A 709 -14.96 -0.02 -7.20
C LEU A 709 -13.80 0.28 -6.26
N GLN A 710 -12.60 -0.07 -6.69
CA GLN A 710 -11.38 0.42 -6.09
C GLN A 710 -10.88 1.66 -6.82
N ARG A 711 -10.62 2.72 -6.06
CA ARG A 711 -10.13 4.01 -6.54
C ARG A 711 -8.63 4.12 -6.37
N TYR A 712 -7.99 4.56 -7.44
CA TYR A 712 -6.56 4.85 -7.51
C TYR A 712 -6.32 6.28 -7.97
N ILE A 713 -5.28 6.88 -7.42
CA ILE A 713 -4.81 8.20 -7.83
C ILE A 713 -3.28 8.18 -7.86
N LEU A 714 -2.73 8.76 -8.93
CA LEU A 714 -1.30 8.99 -9.12
C LEU A 714 -1.09 10.47 -9.37
N GLU A 715 -0.29 11.09 -8.51
CA GLU A 715 0.20 12.45 -8.73
C GLU A 715 1.38 12.39 -9.71
N ILE A 716 1.33 13.23 -10.73
CA ILE A 716 2.34 13.37 -11.79
C ILE A 716 2.82 14.80 -11.78
N LEU A 717 4.14 14.97 -11.60
CA LEU A 717 4.79 16.26 -11.50
C LEU A 717 5.98 16.33 -12.46
N PRO A 718 5.80 16.84 -13.68
CA PRO A 718 6.90 17.18 -14.58
C PRO A 718 7.62 18.43 -14.05
N LEU A 719 8.93 18.33 -13.81
CA LEU A 719 9.74 19.34 -13.12
C LEU A 719 10.56 20.16 -14.11
N GLY A 720 10.68 21.47 -13.87
CA GLY A 720 11.55 22.36 -14.63
C GLY A 720 11.09 22.67 -16.07
N VAL A 721 9.81 22.39 -16.39
CA VAL A 721 9.24 22.53 -17.73
C VAL A 721 8.09 23.54 -17.79
N LYS A 722 7.88 24.14 -18.97
CA LYS A 722 6.81 25.12 -19.21
C LYS A 722 5.43 24.46 -19.12
N SER A 723 4.39 25.22 -18.77
CA SER A 723 3.02 24.71 -18.57
C SER A 723 2.46 23.91 -19.77
N VAL A 724 2.69 24.37 -21.01
CA VAL A 724 2.24 23.68 -22.22
C VAL A 724 2.87 22.28 -22.36
N GLU A 725 4.17 22.20 -22.10
CA GLU A 725 4.95 20.97 -22.14
C GLU A 725 4.56 20.01 -21.01
N ARG A 726 4.31 20.53 -19.79
CA ARG A 726 3.79 19.73 -18.66
C ARG A 726 2.52 18.97 -19.03
N ASN A 727 1.58 19.63 -19.71
CA ASN A 727 0.31 19.02 -20.09
C ASN A 727 0.52 17.83 -21.03
N TYR A 728 1.42 18.00 -22.01
CA TYR A 728 1.78 16.95 -22.93
C TYR A 728 2.43 15.75 -22.22
N ILE A 729 3.41 16.01 -21.36
CA ILE A 729 4.09 14.98 -20.56
C ILE A 729 3.09 14.23 -19.66
N ALA A 730 2.22 14.96 -18.95
CA ALA A 730 1.24 14.35 -18.05
C ALA A 730 0.25 13.44 -18.79
N LYS A 731 -0.22 13.84 -19.97
CA LYS A 731 -1.07 12.99 -20.84
C LYS A 731 -0.35 11.70 -21.24
N MET A 732 0.93 11.80 -21.58
CA MET A 732 1.75 10.64 -21.95
C MET A 732 1.90 9.67 -20.77
N ILE A 733 2.27 10.16 -19.59
CA ILE A 733 2.42 9.33 -18.39
C ILE A 733 1.09 8.70 -17.99
N HIS A 734 -0.01 9.46 -18.05
CA HIS A 734 -1.36 8.93 -17.84
C HIS A 734 -1.65 7.76 -18.80
N TYR A 735 -1.37 7.94 -20.09
CA TYR A 735 -1.56 6.90 -21.10
C TYR A 735 -0.74 5.64 -20.79
N MET A 736 0.54 5.80 -20.44
CA MET A 736 1.45 4.70 -20.07
C MET A 736 1.00 3.94 -18.82
N CYS A 737 0.30 4.61 -17.91
CA CYS A 737 -0.24 3.98 -16.71
C CYS A 737 -1.55 3.24 -17.02
N CYS A 738 -2.46 3.86 -17.76
CA CYS A 738 -3.84 3.41 -17.85
C CYS A 738 -4.17 2.53 -19.06
N ASN A 739 -3.42 2.65 -20.17
CA ASN A 739 -3.79 2.06 -21.46
C ASN A 739 -2.71 1.17 -22.09
N SER A 740 -1.56 0.99 -21.41
CA SER A 740 -0.42 0.24 -21.96
C SER A 740 -0.37 -1.24 -21.57
N SER A 741 -1.02 -1.64 -20.47
CA SER A 741 -1.09 -3.06 -20.09
C SER A 741 -2.22 -3.79 -20.81
N MET A 742 -1.99 -5.06 -21.10
CA MET A 742 -2.93 -6.04 -21.62
C MET A 742 -3.81 -6.63 -20.51
N MET A 743 -3.51 -6.41 -19.22
CA MET A 743 -4.31 -6.95 -18.11
C MET A 743 -5.74 -6.40 -18.14
N LEU A 744 -6.74 -7.27 -17.99
CA LEU A 744 -8.14 -6.85 -17.89
C LEU A 744 -8.41 -6.22 -16.51
N GLU A 745 -7.69 -6.67 -15.48
CA GLU A 745 -7.66 -6.02 -14.17
C GLU A 745 -6.67 -4.86 -14.23
N LYS A 746 -7.20 -3.65 -14.27
CA LYS A 746 -6.44 -2.41 -14.44
C LYS A 746 -5.80 -1.92 -13.13
N ASP A 747 -5.41 -2.81 -12.22
CA ASP A 747 -4.80 -2.47 -10.91
C ASP A 747 -3.43 -1.76 -11.02
N VAL A 748 -2.98 -1.50 -12.24
CA VAL A 748 -1.70 -0.91 -12.56
C VAL A 748 -1.86 0.60 -12.74
N HIS A 749 -1.79 1.35 -11.64
CA HIS A 749 -1.71 2.81 -11.69
C HIS A 749 -0.24 3.27 -11.60
N MET A 750 0.60 2.74 -12.50
CA MET A 750 2.02 3.07 -12.65
C MET A 750 2.48 2.83 -14.10
N PRO A 751 3.58 3.46 -14.56
CA PRO A 751 4.06 3.25 -15.92
C PRO A 751 4.35 1.76 -16.22
N TYR A 752 4.01 1.31 -17.43
CA TYR A 752 4.13 -0.10 -17.85
C TYR A 752 5.50 -0.73 -17.56
N SER A 753 6.60 -0.06 -17.90
CA SER A 753 7.96 -0.56 -17.66
C SER A 753 8.28 -0.72 -16.16
N MET A 754 7.78 0.18 -15.31
CA MET A 754 7.89 0.01 -13.86
C MET A 754 7.06 -1.18 -13.37
N HIS A 755 5.85 -1.37 -13.91
CA HIS A 755 5.01 -2.52 -13.57
C HIS A 755 5.70 -3.84 -13.94
N MET A 756 6.28 -3.94 -15.13
CA MET A 756 7.02 -5.13 -15.58
C MET A 756 8.27 -5.39 -14.76
N ALA A 757 9.02 -4.36 -14.36
CA ALA A 757 10.16 -4.51 -13.48
C ALA A 757 9.79 -5.11 -12.10
N LYS A 758 8.53 -4.97 -11.63
CA LYS A 758 8.07 -5.62 -10.40
C LYS A 758 7.92 -7.13 -10.51
N VAL A 759 7.70 -7.65 -11.72
CA VAL A 759 7.55 -9.10 -11.96
C VAL A 759 8.82 -9.85 -11.58
N VAL A 760 9.99 -9.19 -11.68
CA VAL A 760 11.31 -9.73 -11.33
C VAL A 760 11.34 -10.31 -9.91
N LYS A 761 10.74 -9.63 -8.93
CA LYS A 761 10.65 -10.13 -7.54
C LYS A 761 9.93 -11.48 -7.45
N GLY A 762 8.95 -11.71 -8.33
CA GLY A 762 8.22 -12.98 -8.40
C GLY A 762 9.10 -14.17 -8.78
N TYR A 763 10.16 -13.95 -9.56
CA TYR A 763 11.08 -14.97 -10.08
C TYR A 763 12.29 -15.21 -9.17
N MET A 764 12.42 -14.44 -8.09
CA MET A 764 13.42 -14.64 -7.05
C MET A 764 12.75 -15.26 -5.83
N THR A 765 13.14 -16.48 -5.44
CA THR A 765 12.62 -17.04 -4.19
C THR A 765 13.28 -16.35 -3.00
N ASP A 766 12.48 -15.57 -2.27
CA ASP A 766 12.84 -14.93 -1.01
C ASP A 766 12.49 -15.85 0.17
N ILE A 767 13.50 -16.19 0.98
CA ILE A 767 13.38 -17.05 2.16
C ILE A 767 12.99 -16.22 3.41
N ASP A 768 13.22 -14.90 3.35
CA ASP A 768 12.89 -13.94 4.39
C ASP A 768 11.65 -13.09 4.07
N ALA A 769 10.88 -13.49 3.04
CA ALA A 769 9.54 -12.99 2.69
C ALA A 769 8.48 -13.24 3.78
N ARG A 770 8.90 -13.36 5.03
CA ARG A 770 8.13 -12.92 6.19
C ARG A 770 7.93 -11.40 6.13
N GLU A 771 7.42 -10.90 5.01
CA GLU A 771 6.55 -9.73 5.03
C GLU A 771 5.35 -10.18 5.87
N PHE A 772 5.47 -9.97 7.18
CA PHE A 772 4.29 -9.70 7.99
C PHE A 772 3.70 -8.47 7.32
N LYS A 773 2.82 -8.66 6.32
CA LYS A 773 1.99 -7.57 5.83
C LYS A 773 1.31 -7.04 7.07
N GLU A 774 1.75 -5.84 7.47
CA GLU A 774 1.04 -5.11 8.49
C GLU A 774 -0.39 -5.00 7.98
N PHE A 775 -1.35 -5.29 8.85
CA PHE A 775 -2.77 -5.33 8.54
C PHE A 775 -3.13 -4.20 7.55
N ASP A 776 -3.57 -4.57 6.35
CA ASP A 776 -4.13 -3.63 5.39
C ASP A 776 -5.58 -3.38 5.80
N ASP A 777 -5.88 -2.22 6.36
CA ASP A 777 -7.23 -1.79 6.69
C ASP A 777 -8.03 -1.55 5.41
N GLU A 778 -9.36 -1.70 5.46
CA GLU A 778 -10.22 -1.35 4.32
C GLU A 778 -10.00 0.10 3.91
N LEU A 779 -9.64 1.00 4.83
CA LEU A 779 -9.35 2.42 4.57
C LEU A 779 -7.99 2.67 3.91
N ASP A 780 -7.07 1.70 3.91
CA ASP A 780 -5.79 1.83 3.20
C ASP A 780 -6.00 1.85 1.69
N VAL A 781 -7.13 1.31 1.25
CA VAL A 781 -7.58 1.24 -0.12
C VAL A 781 -8.88 2.05 -0.26
N ASP A 782 -9.00 2.94 -1.24
CA ASP A 782 -10.23 3.70 -1.41
C ASP A 782 -11.28 2.83 -2.13
N ILE A 783 -12.12 2.11 -1.38
CA ILE A 783 -13.16 1.20 -1.91
C ILE A 783 -14.55 1.85 -1.80
N MET A 784 -15.24 1.90 -2.93
CA MET A 784 -16.58 2.47 -3.07
C MET A 784 -17.60 1.41 -3.48
N LYS A 785 -18.84 1.54 -3.01
CA LYS A 785 -19.97 0.73 -3.47
C LYS A 785 -20.79 1.51 -4.48
N ILE A 786 -21.05 0.91 -5.64
CA ILE A 786 -21.89 1.49 -6.70
C ILE A 786 -23.35 1.43 -6.26
N GLU A 787 -24.01 2.58 -6.32
CA GLU A 787 -25.45 2.68 -6.14
C GLU A 787 -26.12 2.56 -7.51
N LYS A 788 -27.06 1.63 -7.68
CA LYS A 788 -27.96 1.65 -8.84
C LYS A 788 -28.85 2.89 -8.70
N LYS A 789 -28.99 3.70 -9.76
CA LYS A 789 -30.06 4.70 -9.79
C LYS A 789 -31.36 3.91 -9.66
N ASP A 790 -32.14 4.17 -8.61
CA ASP A 790 -33.50 3.67 -8.55
C ASP A 790 -34.20 4.21 -9.78
N SER A 791 -34.51 3.33 -10.73
CA SER A 791 -35.42 3.66 -11.82
C SER A 791 -36.75 3.95 -11.16
N ILE A 792 -37.05 5.24 -10.99
CA ILE A 792 -38.38 5.73 -10.66
C ILE A 792 -39.27 5.23 -11.78
N ILE A 793 -39.93 4.09 -11.57
CA ILE A 793 -41.11 3.73 -12.32
C ILE A 793 -42.17 4.70 -11.80
N LEU A 794 -42.33 5.82 -12.49
CA LEU A 794 -43.55 6.61 -12.42
C LEU A 794 -44.67 5.68 -12.92
N LEU A 795 -45.43 5.11 -11.97
CA LEU A 795 -46.69 4.43 -12.23
C LEU A 795 -47.80 5.45 -12.45
#